data_AF-A0A090ZB75-F1
#
_entry.id   AF-A0A090ZB75-F1
#
_cell.length_a   1.000
_cell.length_b   1.000
_cell.length_c   1.000
_cell.angle_alpha   90.00
_cell.angle_beta   90.00
_cell.angle_gamma   90.00
#
_symmetry.space_group_name_H-M   'P 1'
#
loop_
_entity.id
_entity.type
_entity.pdbx_description
1 polymer ?
#
loop_
_entity_poly.entity_id
_entity_poly.type
_entity_poly.pdbx_seq_one_letter_code
_entity_poly.pdbx_strand_id
1 'polypeptide(L)'
;MTKYTFEQNAFVIEQFDQAKPFSSFLPGLAGLKGIPMWTFYVNRGQAVCSFGIRDKNSPIMEFSPASITYQSVAMKGFRTFVKIEGKQGVYEPFQSAFPDTAAKRRMRILPNELVIEETHEAQGLKFKVTYFHIPNDDYAALARKVEITNISGSPLKLELLDGMPEILPYGVENAGYKEIGNLLRSWMEVGNLDRGIPYYRVRSSTHDEAEVSEVQSGHFYLSFGDDGGKLPAIADFELIFGGNTSLAHPDRFAAEPLAALTAQPQYCTNKVPCAFSALSAELAPGESRCVYTLIGHIDSVERLNAKAPAIASPAYFAQKYGEAGALTESLTADIATKTALPLFDAYCRQSYLDNFLRGGYPFIFENGREGFVIHLYSRKHGDLERDYNFFSIAPEYYSQGNGNFRDANQNRRSDIYFNPRVGTFNIRMFFSLIQADGYNPLGVEGTSFRVPAANKDALTAYLDTAATGSREELAELCLGKFTPGKLSSFVNGRGIALNVTENEFLSGILTLADQHIEASFGEGYWSDHWTYNMDLVDSYLDIFPDRKEWLLFEEQEYAFFDSPARVLPRSEKYVIAAGGVRQYGALVHDEEKMEKFGLTLKDTNWLRTGHGTGEIYRTNLFVKLLSLGLIKFATLDPFGMGVEMEANKPGWNDAMNGLPGLFGSGMSETFELKRLLRFIEAACAEEGAADREIAVPEEIADLLEEVERLLAEHLNGTLAQFDYWDRVAAARERYREAIRFGIAGSERKVRLGGLGGTLRSMLGKIERGIREAIRLGGGLTPTYFAFEAAEYEPVLNGQGEPVISGYGLPKARVNKFAVRALPHFLEGPARWLKTVEDVNEAKQAYEKIRASDLFDERLGMYKTSVSLDGESHEIGRIRAFTPGWLERESVFLHMSYKYLLALLKSGLTEQFFAELRTSLIPFLDPAVYGRSTLENSSFIATSVNPDPQTHGRGYVARLSGSTAEFLSMWTAMMAGKRVFRMNGNELVLAFNPQLPGWLFDERGELSFRFLGTTDVTYVNPQKKNTYGADRAEIRRLTVLEQGGTRTVVDGPVLAGPLAEAVRSGQVQRIEIELG
;
A
#
# COMPACT_ATOMS: atom_id res chain seq x y z
N MET A 1 -15.72 27.42 20.29
CA MET A 1 -15.81 25.98 19.93
C MET A 1 -14.43 25.54 19.50
N THR A 2 -14.01 24.33 19.88
CA THR A 2 -12.77 23.71 19.37
C THR A 2 -12.92 23.44 17.87
N LYS A 3 -11.94 23.87 17.05
CA LYS A 3 -11.99 23.74 15.58
C LYS A 3 -11.98 22.29 15.10
N TYR A 4 -11.40 21.40 15.89
CA TYR A 4 -11.25 19.98 15.59
C TYR A 4 -11.76 19.16 16.78
N THR A 5 -12.52 18.09 16.52
CA THR A 5 -13.01 17.17 17.55
C THR A 5 -13.08 15.74 17.01
N PHE A 6 -13.13 14.76 17.92
CA PHE A 6 -13.41 13.36 17.59
C PHE A 6 -14.65 12.94 18.39
N GLU A 7 -15.74 12.66 17.69
CA GLU A 7 -17.02 12.30 18.30
C GLU A 7 -17.74 11.26 17.45
N GLN A 8 -18.40 10.30 18.10
CA GLN A 8 -19.16 9.24 17.43
C GLN A 8 -18.37 8.55 16.30
N ASN A 9 -17.10 8.21 16.58
CA ASN A 9 -16.15 7.59 15.65
C ASN A 9 -15.82 8.40 14.39
N ALA A 10 -16.14 9.70 14.37
CA ALA A 10 -15.85 10.58 13.26
C ALA A 10 -14.88 11.70 13.67
N PHE A 11 -13.98 12.03 12.76
CA PHE A 11 -13.18 13.25 12.89
C PHE A 11 -13.96 14.43 12.33
N VAL A 12 -14.10 15.49 13.12
CA VAL A 12 -14.92 16.66 12.81
C VAL A 12 -14.06 17.91 12.70
N ILE A 13 -14.30 18.70 11.65
CA ILE A 13 -13.65 19.98 11.40
C ILE A 13 -14.71 21.07 11.26
N GLU A 14 -14.71 22.02 12.19
CA GLU A 14 -15.52 23.24 12.13
C GLU A 14 -14.85 24.26 11.22
N GLN A 15 -15.66 24.95 10.41
CA GLN A 15 -15.21 25.86 9.34
C GLN A 15 -14.09 25.24 8.50
N PHE A 16 -14.36 24.05 7.95
CA PHE A 16 -13.39 23.20 7.26
C PHE A 16 -12.73 23.88 6.05
N ASP A 17 -13.46 24.79 5.39
CA ASP A 17 -13.02 25.61 4.28
C ASP A 17 -11.96 26.66 4.68
N GLN A 18 -11.95 27.04 5.96
CA GLN A 18 -10.94 27.92 6.58
C GLN A 18 -9.82 27.13 7.28
N ALA A 19 -9.86 25.78 7.25
CA ALA A 19 -8.76 24.96 7.74
C ALA A 19 -7.60 24.91 6.74
N LYS A 20 -6.42 24.47 7.21
CA LYS A 20 -5.26 24.18 6.36
C LYS A 20 -5.71 23.26 5.21
N PRO A 21 -5.31 23.50 3.95
CA PRO A 21 -5.67 22.64 2.84
C PRO A 21 -5.21 21.19 3.05
N PHE A 22 -6.05 20.22 2.76
CA PHE A 22 -5.68 18.81 2.68
C PHE A 22 -6.54 18.09 1.65
N SER A 23 -6.02 16.97 1.15
CA SER A 23 -6.76 15.99 0.35
C SER A 23 -6.82 14.65 1.10
N SER A 24 -7.86 13.87 0.80
CA SER A 24 -8.02 12.48 1.21
C SER A 24 -8.94 11.77 0.21
N PHE A 25 -9.37 10.55 0.50
CA PHE A 25 -10.18 9.73 -0.40
C PHE A 25 -11.16 8.83 0.36
N LEU A 26 -12.25 8.47 -0.32
CA LEU A 26 -13.06 7.32 0.07
C LEU A 26 -12.34 6.04 -0.37
N PRO A 27 -12.39 4.96 0.43
CA PRO A 27 -11.47 3.83 0.31
C PRO A 27 -11.68 2.97 -0.94
N GLY A 28 -12.83 3.09 -1.64
CA GLY A 28 -13.14 2.25 -2.80
C GLY A 28 -13.52 0.81 -2.44
N LEU A 29 -14.02 0.61 -1.21
CA LEU A 29 -14.45 -0.70 -0.72
C LEU A 29 -15.87 -1.01 -1.19
N ALA A 30 -15.98 -1.90 -2.16
CA ALA A 30 -17.27 -2.35 -2.68
C ALA A 30 -17.72 -3.73 -2.15
N GLY A 31 -16.95 -4.39 -1.28
CA GLY A 31 -17.28 -5.74 -0.80
C GLY A 31 -16.93 -6.82 -1.82
N LEU A 32 -17.24 -8.10 -1.53
CA LEU A 32 -16.85 -9.22 -2.39
C LEU A 32 -17.58 -9.20 -3.73
N LYS A 33 -18.85 -8.79 -3.70
CA LYS A 33 -19.78 -8.78 -4.84
C LYS A 33 -20.10 -7.36 -5.31
N GLY A 34 -19.21 -6.41 -5.07
CA GLY A 34 -19.36 -5.04 -5.54
C GLY A 34 -18.29 -4.64 -6.55
N ILE A 35 -18.64 -3.72 -7.44
CA ILE A 35 -17.69 -3.10 -8.38
C ILE A 35 -17.13 -1.81 -7.76
N PRO A 36 -15.81 -1.69 -7.55
CA PRO A 36 -15.23 -0.55 -6.85
C PRO A 36 -15.15 0.72 -7.70
N MET A 37 -15.14 1.85 -6.99
CA MET A 37 -14.94 3.20 -7.52
C MET A 37 -13.84 3.89 -6.71
N TRP A 38 -12.97 4.67 -7.36
CA TRP A 38 -12.06 5.55 -6.66
C TRP A 38 -12.67 6.96 -6.53
N THR A 39 -12.49 7.62 -5.37
CA THR A 39 -13.02 8.98 -5.13
C THR A 39 -12.10 9.77 -4.22
N PHE A 40 -11.67 10.93 -4.70
CA PHE A 40 -10.84 11.88 -3.98
C PHE A 40 -11.65 13.11 -3.56
N TYR A 41 -11.31 13.66 -2.40
CA TYR A 41 -11.91 14.88 -1.88
C TYR A 41 -10.87 15.79 -1.23
N VAL A 42 -11.23 17.07 -1.11
CA VAL A 42 -10.45 18.11 -0.42
C VAL A 42 -11.34 18.85 0.57
N ASN A 43 -10.77 19.66 1.46
CA ASN A 43 -11.55 20.50 2.39
C ASN A 43 -11.95 21.86 1.80
N ARG A 44 -12.38 21.89 0.54
CA ARG A 44 -12.82 23.09 -0.18
C ARG A 44 -14.07 22.77 -1.00
N GLY A 45 -14.91 23.77 -1.27
CA GLY A 45 -16.18 23.56 -1.97
C GLY A 45 -17.04 22.49 -1.30
N GLN A 46 -17.74 21.68 -2.10
CA GLN A 46 -18.46 20.50 -1.65
C GLN A 46 -17.58 19.23 -1.52
N ALA A 47 -16.29 19.43 -1.29
CA ALA A 47 -15.27 18.44 -1.02
C ALA A 47 -14.88 17.49 -2.16
N VAL A 48 -15.78 16.64 -2.67
CA VAL A 48 -15.45 15.67 -3.74
C VAL A 48 -15.02 16.40 -5.00
N CYS A 49 -13.85 16.04 -5.52
CA CYS A 49 -13.15 16.80 -6.55
C CYS A 49 -12.64 15.94 -7.71
N SER A 50 -12.66 14.62 -7.59
CA SER A 50 -12.35 13.68 -8.67
C SER A 50 -12.81 12.28 -8.28
N PHE A 51 -13.39 11.54 -9.23
CA PHE A 51 -13.77 10.14 -9.04
C PHE A 51 -13.93 9.43 -10.38
N GLY A 52 -13.85 8.10 -10.37
CA GLY A 52 -13.97 7.27 -11.57
C GLY A 52 -13.79 5.79 -11.27
N ILE A 53 -13.66 4.99 -12.33
CA ILE A 53 -13.46 3.54 -12.22
C ILE A 53 -12.03 3.16 -12.59
N ARG A 54 -11.59 1.97 -12.18
CA ARG A 54 -10.28 1.40 -12.50
C ARG A 54 -9.08 2.23 -12.03
N ASP A 55 -8.76 3.29 -12.75
CA ASP A 55 -7.60 4.14 -12.53
C ASP A 55 -7.89 5.55 -13.06
N LYS A 56 -6.89 6.43 -12.98
CA LYS A 56 -7.03 7.83 -13.42
C LYS A 56 -7.26 7.99 -14.93
N ASN A 57 -7.21 6.95 -15.75
CA ASN A 57 -7.54 7.00 -17.18
C ASN A 57 -9.02 6.68 -17.47
N SER A 58 -9.83 6.41 -16.46
CA SER A 58 -11.30 6.35 -16.60
C SER A 58 -12.02 7.24 -15.58
N PRO A 59 -11.74 8.57 -15.59
CA PRO A 59 -12.41 9.52 -14.71
C PRO A 59 -13.87 9.77 -15.13
N ILE A 60 -14.76 9.89 -14.15
CA ILE A 60 -16.09 10.50 -14.32
C ILE A 60 -15.98 12.02 -14.07
N MET A 61 -15.24 12.39 -13.03
CA MET A 61 -14.83 13.76 -12.74
C MET A 61 -13.30 13.85 -12.87
N GLU A 62 -12.82 14.82 -13.64
CA GLU A 62 -11.41 15.00 -14.04
C GLU A 62 -10.43 14.80 -12.86
N PHE A 63 -9.32 14.09 -13.09
CA PHE A 63 -8.28 13.93 -12.09
C PHE A 63 -7.22 15.02 -12.20
N SER A 64 -7.00 15.79 -11.13
CA SER A 64 -5.97 16.83 -11.07
C SER A 64 -5.14 16.77 -9.78
N PRO A 65 -3.83 17.09 -9.83
CA PRO A 65 -2.99 17.23 -8.64
C PRO A 65 -3.62 18.14 -7.57
N ALA A 66 -3.31 17.89 -6.29
CA ALA A 66 -3.91 18.60 -5.16
C ALA A 66 -3.76 20.13 -5.27
N SER A 67 -2.60 20.61 -5.75
CA SER A 67 -2.32 22.05 -5.93
C SER A 67 -3.28 22.75 -6.89
N ILE A 68 -3.71 22.06 -7.95
CA ILE A 68 -4.70 22.55 -8.92
C ILE A 68 -6.10 22.40 -8.34
N THR A 69 -6.38 21.26 -7.72
CA THR A 69 -7.69 20.92 -7.17
C THR A 69 -8.16 21.88 -6.08
N TYR A 70 -7.26 22.35 -5.19
CA TYR A 70 -7.62 23.36 -4.18
C TYR A 70 -8.14 24.67 -4.79
N GLN A 71 -7.72 25.00 -6.01
CA GLN A 71 -8.12 26.22 -6.73
C GLN A 71 -9.42 26.00 -7.50
N SER A 72 -9.59 24.83 -8.10
CA SER A 72 -10.67 24.58 -9.07
C SER A 72 -11.90 23.89 -8.50
N VAL A 73 -11.84 23.22 -7.34
CA VAL A 73 -12.96 22.39 -6.84
C VAL A 73 -14.27 23.17 -6.63
N ALA A 74 -14.20 24.45 -6.26
CA ALA A 74 -15.39 25.29 -6.10
C ALA A 74 -16.12 25.56 -7.43
N MET A 75 -15.43 25.35 -8.55
CA MET A 75 -15.90 25.60 -9.91
C MET A 75 -16.19 24.31 -10.66
N LYS A 76 -15.32 23.30 -10.53
CA LYS A 76 -15.38 22.02 -11.25
C LYS A 76 -16.01 20.88 -10.45
N GLY A 77 -16.09 21.00 -9.13
CA GLY A 77 -16.69 19.99 -8.25
C GLY A 77 -18.22 20.07 -8.19
N PHE A 78 -18.81 19.41 -7.19
CA PHE A 78 -20.26 19.51 -6.95
C PHE A 78 -20.68 20.91 -6.53
N ARG A 79 -21.83 21.34 -7.04
CA ARG A 79 -22.43 22.66 -6.81
C ARG A 79 -23.93 22.54 -6.63
N THR A 80 -24.46 23.39 -5.76
CA THR A 80 -25.89 23.49 -5.47
C THR A 80 -26.26 24.96 -5.58
N PHE A 81 -27.28 25.29 -6.36
CA PHE A 81 -27.78 26.64 -6.57
C PHE A 81 -29.22 26.71 -6.11
N VAL A 82 -29.57 27.72 -5.33
CA VAL A 82 -30.91 27.88 -4.77
C VAL A 82 -31.44 29.29 -5.02
N LYS A 83 -32.64 29.39 -5.58
CA LYS A 83 -33.44 30.61 -5.57
C LYS A 83 -34.55 30.45 -4.55
N ILE A 84 -34.73 31.45 -3.70
CA ILE A 84 -35.75 31.47 -2.64
C ILE A 84 -36.77 32.55 -3.00
N GLU A 85 -38.05 32.21 -3.01
CA GLU A 85 -39.12 33.16 -3.30
C GLU A 85 -39.06 34.36 -2.33
N GLY A 86 -39.11 35.57 -2.87
CA GLY A 86 -39.01 36.81 -2.09
C GLY A 86 -37.57 37.24 -1.75
N LYS A 87 -36.53 36.46 -2.08
CA LYS A 87 -35.13 36.87 -1.97
C LYS A 87 -34.52 37.15 -3.35
N GLN A 88 -33.59 38.10 -3.40
CA GLN A 88 -32.89 38.48 -4.62
C GLN A 88 -31.63 37.62 -4.82
N GLY A 89 -31.41 37.16 -6.06
CA GLY A 89 -30.22 36.42 -6.47
C GLY A 89 -30.27 34.91 -6.19
N VAL A 90 -29.16 34.25 -6.51
CA VAL A 90 -28.93 32.82 -6.29
C VAL A 90 -28.03 32.63 -5.08
N TYR A 91 -28.44 31.79 -4.14
CA TYR A 91 -27.61 31.33 -3.04
C TYR A 91 -26.88 30.04 -3.43
N GLU A 92 -25.58 29.98 -3.17
CA GLU A 92 -24.73 28.82 -3.43
C GLU A 92 -24.04 28.37 -2.13
N PRO A 93 -24.52 27.31 -1.45
CA PRO A 93 -23.85 26.80 -0.26
C PRO A 93 -22.46 26.24 -0.59
N PHE A 94 -21.56 26.28 0.40
CA PHE A 94 -20.17 25.80 0.32
C PHE A 94 -19.27 26.55 -0.68
N GLN A 95 -19.73 27.65 -1.29
CA GLN A 95 -18.91 28.45 -2.19
C GLN A 95 -17.65 28.99 -1.48
N SER A 96 -16.50 28.84 -2.15
CA SER A 96 -15.17 29.20 -1.64
C SER A 96 -14.58 30.43 -2.35
N ALA A 97 -15.08 30.81 -3.53
CA ALA A 97 -14.64 32.00 -4.26
C ALA A 97 -15.10 33.31 -3.59
N PHE A 98 -16.32 33.30 -3.05
CA PHE A 98 -16.91 34.40 -2.27
C PHE A 98 -17.49 33.83 -0.97
N PRO A 99 -16.64 33.50 0.02
CA PRO A 99 -17.09 32.84 1.24
C PRO A 99 -18.00 33.77 2.04
N ASP A 100 -19.18 33.28 2.40
CA ASP A 100 -20.10 34.01 3.28
C ASP A 100 -19.69 33.80 4.74
N THR A 101 -19.29 34.90 5.40
CA THR A 101 -18.87 34.87 6.81
C THR A 101 -19.99 34.47 7.78
N ALA A 102 -21.27 34.58 7.37
CA ALA A 102 -22.42 34.16 8.16
C ALA A 102 -22.66 32.64 8.08
N ALA A 103 -22.09 31.96 7.07
CA ALA A 103 -22.21 30.52 6.92
C ALA A 103 -21.38 29.78 7.98
N LYS A 104 -22.00 28.80 8.63
CA LYS A 104 -21.33 27.88 9.56
C LYS A 104 -21.19 26.53 8.88
N ARG A 105 -19.95 26.15 8.56
CA ARG A 105 -19.62 24.94 7.82
C ARG A 105 -18.99 23.90 8.72
N ARG A 106 -19.32 22.64 8.50
CA ARG A 106 -18.79 21.51 9.25
C ARG A 106 -18.47 20.36 8.32
N MET A 107 -17.35 19.69 8.54
CA MET A 107 -16.97 18.47 7.82
C MET A 107 -16.80 17.35 8.84
N ARG A 108 -17.38 16.18 8.54
CA ARG A 108 -17.32 14.98 9.37
C ARG A 108 -16.84 13.82 8.50
N ILE A 109 -15.75 13.19 8.94
CA ILE A 109 -15.02 12.16 8.19
C ILE A 109 -15.12 10.83 8.94
N LEU A 110 -15.63 9.82 8.26
CA LEU A 110 -15.65 8.41 8.68
C LEU A 110 -14.90 7.55 7.67
N PRO A 111 -14.56 6.28 8.00
CA PRO A 111 -13.73 5.43 7.14
C PRO A 111 -14.23 5.24 5.69
N ASN A 112 -15.54 5.22 5.47
CA ASN A 112 -16.18 5.07 4.15
C ASN A 112 -17.32 6.07 3.91
N GLU A 113 -17.29 7.20 4.61
CA GLU A 113 -18.31 8.23 4.52
C GLU A 113 -17.69 9.61 4.72
N LEU A 114 -18.16 10.58 3.92
CA LEU A 114 -17.88 11.99 4.10
C LEU A 114 -19.18 12.77 4.21
N VAL A 115 -19.31 13.58 5.25
CA VAL A 115 -20.45 14.48 5.44
C VAL A 115 -19.97 15.91 5.54
N ILE A 116 -20.60 16.82 4.81
CA ILE A 116 -20.44 18.26 4.99
C ILE A 116 -21.78 18.91 5.31
N GLU A 117 -21.77 19.90 6.18
CA GLU A 117 -22.96 20.66 6.56
C GLU A 117 -22.69 22.15 6.42
N GLU A 118 -23.69 22.92 6.01
CA GLU A 118 -23.67 24.38 6.07
C GLU A 118 -24.98 24.88 6.68
N THR A 119 -24.90 25.75 7.68
CA THR A 119 -26.06 26.42 8.27
C THR A 119 -25.95 27.91 7.98
N HIS A 120 -27.00 28.50 7.41
CA HIS A 120 -27.05 29.93 7.10
C HIS A 120 -28.35 30.56 7.60
N GLU A 121 -28.29 31.17 8.78
CA GLU A 121 -29.45 31.75 9.49
C GLU A 121 -30.20 32.80 8.66
N ALA A 122 -29.49 33.75 8.03
CA ALA A 122 -30.15 34.80 7.25
C ALA A 122 -30.83 34.27 5.96
N GLN A 123 -30.32 33.15 5.42
CA GLN A 123 -30.99 32.46 4.32
C GLN A 123 -32.15 31.59 4.82
N GLY A 124 -32.17 31.24 6.10
CA GLY A 124 -33.19 30.36 6.69
C GLY A 124 -33.01 28.91 6.28
N LEU A 125 -31.79 28.51 5.88
CA LEU A 125 -31.50 27.19 5.31
C LEU A 125 -30.35 26.48 6.05
N LYS A 126 -30.47 25.16 6.15
CA LYS A 126 -29.39 24.24 6.48
C LYS A 126 -29.24 23.21 5.35
N PHE A 127 -28.00 22.96 4.93
CA PHE A 127 -27.62 21.94 3.97
C PHE A 127 -26.80 20.86 4.67
N LYS A 128 -27.04 19.59 4.30
CA LYS A 128 -26.21 18.45 4.64
C LYS A 128 -25.97 17.61 3.39
N VAL A 129 -24.71 17.40 3.04
CA VAL A 129 -24.31 16.55 1.92
C VAL A 129 -23.58 15.32 2.44
N THR A 130 -24.03 14.13 2.06
CA THR A 130 -23.43 12.84 2.45
C THR A 130 -22.91 12.11 1.21
N TYR A 131 -21.69 11.58 1.28
CA TYR A 131 -21.02 10.83 0.23
C TYR A 131 -20.58 9.44 0.74
N PHE A 132 -20.84 8.40 -0.04
CA PHE A 132 -20.29 7.05 0.16
C PHE A 132 -20.29 6.26 -1.16
N HIS A 133 -19.57 5.14 -1.24
CA HIS A 133 -19.61 4.24 -2.39
C HIS A 133 -20.72 3.20 -2.25
N ILE A 134 -21.41 2.85 -3.34
CA ILE A 134 -22.37 1.74 -3.34
C ILE A 134 -21.62 0.40 -3.15
N PRO A 135 -21.84 -0.34 -2.05
CA PRO A 135 -21.23 -1.64 -1.84
C PRO A 135 -22.12 -2.77 -2.36
N ASN A 136 -21.53 -3.95 -2.59
CA ASN A 136 -22.19 -5.22 -2.89
C ASN A 136 -23.26 -5.09 -3.98
N ASP A 137 -22.95 -4.36 -5.05
CA ASP A 137 -23.79 -4.28 -6.23
C ASP A 137 -22.95 -4.40 -7.50
N ASP A 138 -23.59 -4.84 -8.56
CA ASP A 138 -22.99 -5.26 -9.82
C ASP A 138 -22.65 -4.09 -10.77
N TYR A 139 -22.56 -2.88 -10.22
CA TYR A 139 -22.16 -1.64 -10.87
C TYR A 139 -21.41 -0.74 -9.87
N ALA A 140 -20.59 0.17 -10.39
CA ALA A 140 -19.85 1.12 -9.55
C ALA A 140 -20.60 2.45 -9.46
N ALA A 141 -20.80 3.00 -8.26
CA ALA A 141 -21.34 4.35 -8.12
C ALA A 141 -20.91 5.07 -6.83
N LEU A 142 -20.76 6.38 -6.96
CA LEU A 142 -20.75 7.33 -5.85
C LEU A 142 -22.21 7.67 -5.52
N ALA A 143 -22.60 7.40 -4.28
CA ALA A 143 -23.87 7.81 -3.72
C ALA A 143 -23.72 9.18 -3.06
N ARG A 144 -24.58 10.12 -3.44
CA ARG A 144 -24.62 11.48 -2.90
C ARG A 144 -26.04 11.79 -2.43
N LYS A 145 -26.18 12.28 -1.20
CA LYS A 145 -27.46 12.77 -0.65
C LYS A 145 -27.31 14.23 -0.25
N VAL A 146 -28.12 15.12 -0.83
CA VAL A 146 -28.25 16.51 -0.41
C VAL A 146 -29.56 16.68 0.32
N GLU A 147 -29.47 17.03 1.60
CA GLU A 147 -30.63 17.36 2.44
C GLU A 147 -30.66 18.88 2.65
N ILE A 148 -31.77 19.50 2.27
CA ILE A 148 -32.06 20.92 2.49
C ILE A 148 -33.17 21.04 3.54
N THR A 149 -32.93 21.83 4.58
CA THR A 149 -33.86 22.03 5.70
C THR A 149 -34.20 23.50 5.85
N ASN A 150 -35.50 23.80 6.00
CA ASN A 150 -35.95 25.14 6.37
C ASN A 150 -35.78 25.34 7.88
N ILE A 151 -34.85 26.21 8.27
CA ILE A 151 -34.61 26.57 9.68
C ILE A 151 -35.21 27.93 10.05
N SER A 152 -35.95 28.56 9.14
CA SER A 152 -36.68 29.80 9.42
C SER A 152 -38.01 29.54 10.14
N GLY A 153 -38.60 30.59 10.69
CA GLY A 153 -39.91 30.53 11.35
C GLY A 153 -41.11 30.55 10.39
N SER A 154 -40.90 30.55 9.06
CA SER A 154 -41.95 30.66 8.05
C SER A 154 -41.74 29.66 6.90
N PRO A 155 -42.80 29.26 6.17
CA PRO A 155 -42.63 28.44 4.97
C PRO A 155 -41.71 29.10 3.93
N LEU A 156 -40.92 28.29 3.24
CA LEU A 156 -40.02 28.74 2.17
C LEU A 156 -40.36 28.01 0.87
N LYS A 157 -40.56 28.76 -0.22
CA LYS A 157 -40.60 28.20 -1.57
C LYS A 157 -39.26 28.43 -2.25
N LEU A 158 -38.74 27.38 -2.89
CA LEU A 158 -37.44 27.41 -3.51
C LEU A 158 -37.38 26.61 -4.81
N GLU A 159 -36.48 27.05 -5.69
CA GLU A 159 -36.00 26.32 -6.87
C GLU A 159 -34.53 25.95 -6.62
N LEU A 160 -34.16 24.71 -6.90
CA LEU A 160 -32.83 24.16 -6.64
C LEU A 160 -32.28 23.44 -7.88
N LEU A 161 -31.02 23.74 -8.21
CA LEU A 161 -30.20 22.96 -9.13
C LEU A 161 -29.03 22.37 -8.37
N ASP A 162 -28.79 21.07 -8.53
CA ASP A 162 -27.76 20.37 -7.78
C ASP A 162 -27.05 19.33 -8.65
N GLY A 163 -25.72 19.35 -8.66
CA GLY A 163 -24.94 18.51 -9.57
C GLY A 163 -23.52 18.99 -9.82
N MET A 164 -22.97 18.70 -10.99
CA MET A 164 -21.60 19.07 -11.38
C MET A 164 -21.55 19.73 -12.78
N PRO A 165 -20.72 20.77 -12.97
CA PRO A 165 -20.64 21.51 -14.25
C PRO A 165 -20.02 20.75 -15.40
N GLU A 166 -19.20 19.74 -15.13
CA GLU A 166 -18.54 18.92 -16.14
C GLU A 166 -18.60 17.45 -15.72
N ILE A 167 -18.91 16.57 -16.67
CA ILE A 167 -18.76 15.12 -16.53
C ILE A 167 -18.02 14.58 -17.75
N LEU A 168 -16.99 13.79 -17.51
CA LEU A 168 -16.21 13.17 -18.57
C LEU A 168 -16.91 11.86 -18.99
N PRO A 169 -17.28 11.71 -20.27
CA PRO A 169 -17.86 10.46 -20.76
C PRO A 169 -16.89 9.29 -20.73
N TYR A 170 -17.40 8.06 -20.61
CA TYR A 170 -16.56 6.86 -20.64
C TYR A 170 -15.81 6.75 -21.97
N GLY A 171 -14.53 6.40 -21.91
CA GLY A 171 -13.59 6.37 -23.04
C GLY A 171 -12.74 7.64 -23.20
N VAL A 172 -12.93 8.65 -22.35
CA VAL A 172 -12.06 9.84 -22.30
C VAL A 172 -10.94 9.61 -21.27
N GLU A 173 -9.70 9.46 -21.75
CA GLU A 173 -8.54 9.36 -20.89
C GLU A 173 -8.12 10.70 -20.29
N ASN A 174 -7.62 10.69 -19.06
CA ASN A 174 -7.29 11.93 -18.33
C ASN A 174 -6.12 12.73 -18.95
N ALA A 175 -5.08 12.05 -19.44
CA ALA A 175 -3.98 12.73 -20.14
C ALA A 175 -4.48 13.30 -21.47
N GLY A 176 -5.18 12.49 -22.27
CA GLY A 176 -5.74 12.91 -23.55
C GLY A 176 -6.69 14.12 -23.43
N TYR A 177 -7.55 14.16 -22.41
CA TYR A 177 -8.43 15.31 -22.18
C TYR A 177 -7.68 16.61 -21.92
N LYS A 178 -6.57 16.55 -21.18
CA LYS A 178 -5.76 17.74 -20.87
C LYS A 178 -4.95 18.24 -22.06
N GLU A 179 -4.54 17.34 -22.95
CA GLU A 179 -3.72 17.68 -24.10
C GLU A 179 -4.57 18.12 -25.31
N ILE A 180 -5.69 17.43 -25.58
CA ILE A 180 -6.52 17.62 -26.78
C ILE A 180 -8.03 17.69 -26.50
N GLY A 181 -8.44 18.13 -25.31
CA GLY A 181 -9.85 18.16 -24.88
C GLY A 181 -10.83 18.87 -25.83
N ASN A 182 -10.38 19.93 -26.53
CA ASN A 182 -11.19 20.63 -27.52
C ASN A 182 -11.55 19.76 -28.73
N LEU A 183 -10.70 18.79 -29.09
CA LEU A 183 -10.98 17.80 -30.13
C LEU A 183 -11.85 16.68 -29.54
N LEU A 184 -11.51 16.16 -28.36
CA LEU A 184 -12.22 15.03 -27.74
C LEU A 184 -13.71 15.28 -27.47
N ARG A 185 -14.13 16.53 -27.24
CA ARG A 185 -15.57 16.87 -27.12
C ARG A 185 -16.39 16.53 -28.37
N SER A 186 -15.75 16.36 -29.53
CA SER A 186 -16.39 15.91 -30.76
C SER A 186 -16.75 14.42 -30.74
N TRP A 187 -16.27 13.62 -29.79
CA TRP A 187 -16.67 12.21 -29.61
C TRP A 187 -17.71 12.03 -28.50
N MET A 188 -17.85 13.01 -27.61
CA MET A 188 -18.73 12.94 -26.44
C MET A 188 -20.20 12.87 -26.85
N GLU A 189 -20.93 11.97 -26.21
CA GLU A 189 -22.36 11.76 -26.41
C GLU A 189 -23.07 11.58 -25.07
N VAL A 190 -24.27 12.15 -24.98
CA VAL A 190 -25.21 11.95 -23.87
C VAL A 190 -26.50 11.35 -24.41
N GLY A 191 -26.78 10.10 -24.04
CA GLY A 191 -28.02 9.39 -24.35
C GLY A 191 -28.98 9.32 -23.16
N ASN A 192 -30.13 8.68 -23.37
CA ASN A 192 -31.10 8.28 -22.32
C ASN A 192 -31.72 9.45 -21.51
N LEU A 193 -31.64 10.68 -22.06
CA LEU A 193 -32.24 11.88 -21.48
C LEU A 193 -33.78 11.80 -21.42
N ASP A 194 -34.40 11.17 -22.40
CA ASP A 194 -35.84 10.91 -22.48
C ASP A 194 -36.37 10.06 -21.31
N ARG A 195 -35.51 9.24 -20.71
CA ARG A 195 -35.82 8.41 -19.53
C ARG A 195 -35.42 9.05 -18.20
N GLY A 196 -34.89 10.27 -18.23
CA GLY A 196 -34.43 11.04 -17.07
C GLY A 196 -33.17 10.48 -16.41
N ILE A 197 -32.35 9.70 -17.13
CA ILE A 197 -31.07 9.16 -16.62
C ILE A 197 -29.99 9.37 -17.68
N PRO A 198 -29.37 10.57 -17.75
CA PRO A 198 -28.28 10.83 -18.67
C PRO A 198 -27.22 9.71 -18.65
N TYR A 199 -26.84 9.24 -19.85
CA TYR A 199 -25.85 8.18 -20.06
C TYR A 199 -24.71 8.71 -20.94
N TYR A 200 -23.48 8.70 -20.44
CA TYR A 200 -22.33 9.42 -20.97
C TYR A 200 -21.26 8.45 -21.49
N ARG A 201 -20.98 8.50 -22.80
CA ARG A 201 -19.95 7.71 -23.47
C ARG A 201 -19.32 8.49 -24.64
N VAL A 202 -18.20 8.00 -25.16
CA VAL A 202 -17.75 8.36 -26.52
C VAL A 202 -18.47 7.49 -27.56
N ARG A 203 -18.68 8.03 -28.77
CA ARG A 203 -19.36 7.30 -29.87
C ARG A 203 -18.55 6.12 -30.43
N SER A 204 -17.23 6.21 -30.41
CA SER A 204 -16.32 5.23 -30.99
C SER A 204 -14.96 5.28 -30.28
N SER A 205 -14.07 4.33 -30.58
CA SER A 205 -12.65 4.46 -30.24
C SER A 205 -12.12 5.82 -30.71
N THR A 206 -11.25 6.40 -29.88
CA THR A 206 -10.64 7.74 -30.08
C THR A 206 -9.20 7.67 -30.60
N HIS A 207 -8.65 6.46 -30.72
CA HIS A 207 -7.30 6.22 -31.27
C HIS A 207 -7.31 6.31 -32.80
N ASP A 208 -6.19 6.76 -33.36
CA ASP A 208 -5.96 6.84 -34.80
C ASP A 208 -5.56 5.44 -35.34
N GLU A 209 -6.54 4.54 -35.38
CA GLU A 209 -6.40 3.14 -35.79
C GLU A 209 -7.38 2.79 -36.92
N ALA A 210 -6.98 1.84 -37.78
CA ALA A 210 -7.82 1.40 -38.90
C ALA A 210 -9.06 0.62 -38.45
N GLU A 211 -9.02 0.01 -37.26
CA GLU A 211 -10.14 -0.69 -36.65
C GLU A 211 -10.84 0.24 -35.65
N VAL A 212 -12.06 0.63 -35.99
CA VAL A 212 -12.90 1.48 -35.12
C VAL A 212 -13.90 0.61 -34.39
N SER A 213 -13.88 0.64 -33.06
CA SER A 213 -14.83 -0.11 -32.22
C SER A 213 -15.88 0.81 -31.60
N GLU A 214 -17.13 0.36 -31.53
CA GLU A 214 -18.17 1.06 -30.77
C GLU A 214 -17.95 0.89 -29.26
N VAL A 215 -18.19 1.96 -28.49
CA VAL A 215 -18.14 1.92 -27.03
C VAL A 215 -19.57 1.84 -26.48
N GLN A 216 -19.96 0.72 -25.88
CA GLN A 216 -21.31 0.52 -25.34
C GLN A 216 -21.44 0.89 -23.85
N SER A 217 -20.39 0.64 -23.07
CA SER A 217 -20.35 0.98 -21.65
C SER A 217 -20.28 2.50 -21.44
N GLY A 218 -20.76 2.96 -20.29
CA GLY A 218 -20.97 4.38 -20.09
C GLY A 218 -21.11 4.75 -18.63
N HIS A 219 -20.95 6.04 -18.38
CA HIS A 219 -21.25 6.61 -17.07
C HIS A 219 -22.72 7.01 -17.02
N PHE A 220 -23.32 7.02 -15.83
CA PHE A 220 -24.71 7.42 -15.65
C PHE A 220 -24.86 8.42 -14.51
N TYR A 221 -25.91 9.23 -14.60
CA TYR A 221 -26.33 10.16 -13.56
C TYR A 221 -27.82 9.97 -13.28
N LEU A 222 -28.15 9.37 -12.13
CA LEU A 222 -29.53 9.10 -11.71
C LEU A 222 -29.83 9.88 -10.42
N SER A 223 -30.83 10.77 -10.47
CA SER A 223 -31.31 11.47 -9.27
C SER A 223 -32.79 11.29 -9.02
N PHE A 224 -33.18 11.26 -7.75
CA PHE A 224 -34.57 11.10 -7.32
C PHE A 224 -34.84 11.80 -5.98
N GLY A 225 -36.12 12.10 -5.72
CA GLY A 225 -36.59 12.76 -4.49
C GLY A 225 -36.99 11.79 -3.38
N ASP A 226 -37.57 12.33 -2.30
CA ASP A 226 -38.02 11.56 -1.13
C ASP A 226 -39.12 10.52 -1.42
N ASP A 227 -39.85 10.67 -2.53
CA ASP A 227 -40.87 9.74 -3.00
C ASP A 227 -40.32 8.66 -3.97
N GLY A 228 -39.02 8.69 -4.27
CA GLY A 228 -38.40 7.84 -5.30
C GLY A 228 -38.66 8.32 -6.73
N GLY A 229 -39.39 9.42 -6.92
CA GLY A 229 -39.61 10.04 -8.21
C GLY A 229 -38.32 10.59 -8.80
N LYS A 230 -38.02 10.24 -10.05
CA LYS A 230 -36.85 10.77 -10.76
C LYS A 230 -36.94 12.29 -10.90
N LEU A 231 -35.83 12.97 -10.66
CA LEU A 231 -35.73 14.41 -10.86
C LEU A 231 -35.30 14.73 -12.31
N PRO A 232 -35.84 15.80 -12.93
CA PRO A 232 -35.38 16.23 -14.24
C PRO A 232 -33.88 16.51 -14.24
N ALA A 233 -33.17 15.96 -15.23
CA ALA A 233 -31.72 16.12 -15.37
C ALA A 233 -31.38 17.09 -16.50
N ILE A 234 -30.40 17.97 -16.27
CA ILE A 234 -29.82 18.89 -17.24
C ILE A 234 -28.37 18.46 -17.49
N ALA A 235 -28.09 18.03 -18.72
CA ALA A 235 -26.78 17.63 -19.21
C ALA A 235 -26.14 18.64 -20.19
N ASP A 236 -26.90 19.65 -20.64
CA ASP A 236 -26.37 20.77 -21.42
C ASP A 236 -26.07 21.97 -20.50
N PHE A 237 -24.79 22.24 -20.26
CA PHE A 237 -24.35 23.29 -19.33
C PHE A 237 -24.84 24.69 -19.76
N GLU A 238 -25.06 24.93 -21.05
CA GLU A 238 -25.51 26.23 -21.56
C GLU A 238 -26.94 26.57 -21.09
N LEU A 239 -27.76 25.58 -20.72
CA LEU A 239 -29.07 25.82 -20.12
C LEU A 239 -28.98 26.39 -18.70
N ILE A 240 -27.84 26.24 -18.03
CA ILE A 240 -27.61 26.70 -16.67
C ILE A 240 -26.75 27.97 -16.67
N PHE A 241 -25.65 27.94 -17.41
CA PHE A 241 -24.62 28.99 -17.42
C PHE A 241 -24.71 29.93 -18.64
N GLY A 242 -25.49 29.58 -19.67
CA GLY A 242 -25.57 30.37 -20.89
C GLY A 242 -24.21 30.48 -21.59
N GLY A 243 -23.86 31.69 -22.03
CA GLY A 243 -22.54 31.99 -22.63
C GLY A 243 -21.39 32.09 -21.63
N ASN A 244 -21.64 31.89 -20.33
CA ASN A 244 -20.62 31.96 -19.29
C ASN A 244 -19.78 30.68 -19.25
N THR A 245 -18.79 30.58 -20.14
CA THR A 245 -17.88 29.44 -20.25
C THR A 245 -16.87 29.32 -19.10
N SER A 246 -16.79 30.31 -18.20
CA SER A 246 -16.06 30.14 -16.94
C SER A 246 -16.79 29.20 -15.97
N LEU A 247 -18.09 28.97 -16.22
CA LEU A 247 -19.00 28.24 -15.36
C LEU A 247 -19.12 28.87 -13.95
N ALA A 248 -18.68 30.11 -13.72
CA ALA A 248 -18.64 30.72 -12.38
C ALA A 248 -20.01 31.00 -11.79
N HIS A 249 -20.94 31.48 -12.61
CA HIS A 249 -22.27 31.90 -12.17
C HIS A 249 -23.34 31.30 -13.09
N PRO A 250 -24.42 30.75 -12.55
CA PRO A 250 -25.45 30.10 -13.35
C PRO A 250 -26.41 31.15 -13.95
N ASP A 251 -25.93 31.93 -14.92
CA ASP A 251 -26.60 33.11 -15.49
C ASP A 251 -28.05 32.82 -15.93
N ARG A 252 -28.30 31.66 -16.53
CA ARG A 252 -29.64 31.27 -17.02
C ARG A 252 -30.57 30.88 -15.87
N PHE A 253 -30.06 30.14 -14.88
CA PHE A 253 -30.83 29.81 -13.68
C PHE A 253 -31.16 31.05 -12.85
N ALA A 254 -30.25 32.01 -12.78
CA ALA A 254 -30.50 33.28 -12.11
C ALA A 254 -31.61 34.09 -12.80
N ALA A 255 -31.68 34.06 -14.13
CA ALA A 255 -32.61 34.86 -14.93
C ALA A 255 -33.98 34.20 -15.17
N GLU A 256 -34.05 32.87 -15.28
CA GLU A 256 -35.26 32.15 -15.70
C GLU A 256 -35.78 31.21 -14.61
N PRO A 257 -37.11 31.00 -14.49
CA PRO A 257 -37.68 29.97 -13.62
C PRO A 257 -37.18 28.58 -13.97
N LEU A 258 -37.02 27.71 -12.97
CA LEU A 258 -36.48 26.36 -13.15
C LEU A 258 -37.31 25.53 -14.15
N ALA A 259 -38.63 25.65 -14.09
CA ALA A 259 -39.54 24.97 -15.02
C ALA A 259 -39.29 25.35 -16.50
N ALA A 260 -38.91 26.59 -16.77
CA ALA A 260 -38.61 27.06 -18.11
C ALA A 260 -37.28 26.49 -18.65
N LEU A 261 -36.29 26.28 -17.76
CA LEU A 261 -35.03 25.64 -18.12
C LEU A 261 -35.21 24.15 -18.41
N THR A 262 -35.94 23.43 -17.55
CA THR A 262 -36.17 21.99 -17.72
C THR A 262 -37.04 21.63 -18.93
N ALA A 263 -37.81 22.59 -19.44
CA ALA A 263 -38.62 22.42 -20.65
C ALA A 263 -37.84 22.66 -21.95
N GLN A 264 -36.64 23.24 -21.89
CA GLN A 264 -35.84 23.51 -23.08
C GLN A 264 -35.17 22.24 -23.62
N PRO A 265 -35.05 22.09 -24.95
CA PRO A 265 -34.28 21.00 -25.55
C PRO A 265 -32.80 21.12 -25.16
N GLN A 266 -32.16 19.98 -24.95
CA GLN A 266 -30.75 19.90 -24.54
C GLN A 266 -29.88 19.47 -25.72
N TYR A 267 -28.79 20.20 -25.99
CA TYR A 267 -27.87 19.92 -27.09
C TYR A 267 -26.46 19.64 -26.56
N CYS A 268 -26.22 18.39 -26.17
CA CYS A 268 -24.97 17.95 -25.54
C CYS A 268 -23.84 17.62 -26.54
N THR A 269 -23.94 18.03 -27.80
CA THR A 269 -22.98 17.67 -28.85
C THR A 269 -21.88 18.73 -28.99
N ASN A 270 -20.63 18.30 -29.23
CA ASN A 270 -19.45 19.18 -29.37
C ASN A 270 -19.17 20.06 -28.14
N LYS A 271 -19.66 19.65 -26.98
CA LYS A 271 -19.53 20.30 -25.68
C LYS A 271 -19.09 19.26 -24.65
N VAL A 272 -18.42 19.72 -23.60
CA VAL A 272 -18.25 18.89 -22.40
C VAL A 272 -19.60 18.93 -21.66
N PRO A 273 -20.27 17.79 -21.45
CA PRO A 273 -21.58 17.79 -20.84
C PRO A 273 -21.50 18.07 -19.33
N CYS A 274 -22.61 18.53 -18.75
CA CYS A 274 -22.78 18.66 -17.30
C CYS A 274 -23.69 17.55 -16.76
N ALA A 275 -23.96 17.58 -15.46
CA ALA A 275 -24.99 16.76 -14.84
C ALA A 275 -25.60 17.49 -13.64
N PHE A 276 -26.80 18.08 -13.81
CA PHE A 276 -27.56 18.74 -12.75
C PHE A 276 -28.97 18.17 -12.62
N SER A 277 -29.49 18.16 -11.39
CA SER A 277 -30.87 17.79 -11.08
C SER A 277 -31.66 19.00 -10.64
N ALA A 278 -32.89 19.10 -11.14
CA ALA A 278 -33.82 20.17 -10.83
C ALA A 278 -34.84 19.74 -9.76
N LEU A 279 -35.01 20.56 -8.72
CA LEU A 279 -36.03 20.38 -7.68
C LEU A 279 -36.72 21.71 -7.38
N SER A 280 -38.06 21.73 -7.44
CA SER A 280 -38.87 22.80 -6.86
C SER A 280 -39.54 22.29 -5.60
N ALA A 281 -39.47 23.04 -4.50
CA ALA A 281 -40.01 22.61 -3.21
C ALA A 281 -40.61 23.77 -2.41
N GLU A 282 -41.63 23.46 -1.63
CA GLU A 282 -42.14 24.28 -0.54
C GLU A 282 -41.87 23.55 0.77
N LEU A 283 -41.18 24.21 1.70
CA LEU A 283 -40.72 23.66 2.97
C LEU A 283 -41.39 24.41 4.12
N ALA A 284 -42.16 23.71 4.95
CA ALA A 284 -42.63 24.23 6.24
C ALA A 284 -41.45 24.46 7.21
N PRO A 285 -41.61 25.27 8.28
CA PRO A 285 -40.60 25.41 9.32
C PRO A 285 -40.15 24.05 9.88
N GLY A 286 -38.85 23.78 9.85
CA GLY A 286 -38.25 22.52 10.30
C GLY A 286 -38.36 21.36 9.30
N GLU A 287 -39.02 21.54 8.16
CA GLU A 287 -39.15 20.50 7.13
C GLU A 287 -37.88 20.40 6.28
N SER A 288 -37.58 19.16 5.87
CA SER A 288 -36.46 18.84 4.99
C SER A 288 -36.94 18.19 3.68
N ARG A 289 -36.16 18.37 2.62
CA ARG A 289 -36.25 17.61 1.36
C ARG A 289 -34.89 17.06 0.99
N CYS A 290 -34.88 15.87 0.38
CA CYS A 290 -33.65 15.25 -0.09
C CYS A 290 -33.59 15.16 -1.62
N VAL A 291 -32.40 15.36 -2.15
CA VAL A 291 -31.98 14.93 -3.48
C VAL A 291 -31.00 13.78 -3.31
N TYR A 292 -31.39 12.60 -3.78
CA TYR A 292 -30.52 11.44 -3.85
C TYR A 292 -29.95 11.36 -5.26
N THR A 293 -28.65 11.13 -5.39
CA THR A 293 -27.96 11.00 -6.68
C THR A 293 -27.01 9.81 -6.66
N LEU A 294 -27.11 8.97 -7.68
CA LEU A 294 -26.18 7.88 -7.98
C LEU A 294 -25.43 8.25 -9.26
N ILE A 295 -24.10 8.33 -9.15
CA ILE A 295 -23.22 8.70 -10.27
C ILE A 295 -22.23 7.57 -10.47
N GLY A 296 -22.30 6.89 -11.61
CA GLY A 296 -21.66 5.58 -11.71
C GLY A 296 -21.26 5.17 -13.10
N HIS A 297 -20.80 3.93 -13.20
CA HIS A 297 -20.50 3.25 -14.44
C HIS A 297 -21.23 1.91 -14.50
N ILE A 298 -21.73 1.59 -15.69
CA ILE A 298 -22.39 0.33 -16.00
C ILE A 298 -22.07 -0.05 -17.44
N ASP A 299 -22.11 -1.34 -17.71
CA ASP A 299 -21.73 -1.95 -18.98
C ASP A 299 -22.69 -1.64 -20.14
N SER A 300 -23.98 -1.38 -19.87
CA SER A 300 -24.96 -0.98 -20.87
C SER A 300 -26.12 -0.12 -20.35
N VAL A 301 -26.72 0.67 -21.23
CA VAL A 301 -27.87 1.54 -20.92
C VAL A 301 -29.16 0.74 -20.72
N GLU A 302 -29.30 -0.41 -21.37
CA GLU A 302 -30.43 -1.33 -21.21
C GLU A 302 -30.49 -1.87 -19.78
N ARG A 303 -29.34 -2.31 -19.26
CA ARG A 303 -29.22 -2.82 -17.89
C ARG A 303 -29.44 -1.73 -16.85
N LEU A 304 -28.94 -0.52 -17.11
CA LEU A 304 -29.24 0.66 -16.28
C LEU A 304 -30.75 0.90 -16.19
N ASN A 305 -31.44 0.91 -17.34
CA ASN A 305 -32.87 1.15 -17.41
C ASN A 305 -33.69 0.05 -16.73
N ALA A 306 -33.24 -1.21 -16.82
CA ALA A 306 -33.87 -2.34 -16.12
C ALA A 306 -33.74 -2.21 -14.60
N LYS A 307 -32.60 -1.73 -14.11
CA LYS A 307 -32.34 -1.53 -12.67
C LYS A 307 -32.95 -0.27 -12.08
N ALA A 308 -33.10 0.78 -12.88
CA ALA A 308 -33.49 2.11 -12.42
C ALA A 308 -34.70 2.13 -11.46
N PRO A 309 -35.79 1.37 -11.68
CA PRO A 309 -36.92 1.34 -10.75
C PRO A 309 -36.57 0.84 -9.34
N ALA A 310 -35.60 -0.06 -9.22
CA ALA A 310 -35.18 -0.62 -7.93
C ALA A 310 -34.18 0.29 -7.19
N ILE A 311 -33.27 0.93 -7.92
CA ILE A 311 -32.20 1.74 -7.33
C ILE A 311 -32.59 3.22 -7.13
N ALA A 312 -33.62 3.72 -7.83
CA ALA A 312 -34.24 5.02 -7.58
C ALA A 312 -35.18 4.97 -6.36
N SER A 313 -34.62 4.61 -5.20
CA SER A 313 -35.38 4.36 -3.97
C SER A 313 -34.63 4.86 -2.74
N PRO A 314 -35.24 5.69 -1.89
CA PRO A 314 -34.64 6.10 -0.62
C PRO A 314 -34.35 4.91 0.31
N ALA A 315 -35.16 3.84 0.23
CA ALA A 315 -34.94 2.61 1.00
C ALA A 315 -33.70 1.86 0.52
N TYR A 316 -33.51 1.72 -0.80
CA TYR A 316 -32.28 1.16 -1.38
C TYR A 316 -31.05 1.98 -0.95
N PHE A 317 -31.13 3.31 -1.03
CA PHE A 317 -30.05 4.19 -0.63
C PHE A 317 -29.69 4.03 0.85
N ALA A 318 -30.69 4.00 1.74
CA ALA A 318 -30.48 3.82 3.18
C ALA A 318 -29.89 2.44 3.50
N GLN A 319 -30.32 1.39 2.81
CA GLN A 319 -29.73 0.06 2.92
C GLN A 319 -28.25 0.08 2.51
N LYS A 320 -27.92 0.62 1.33
CA LYS A 320 -26.54 0.69 0.84
C LYS A 320 -25.64 1.56 1.71
N TYR A 321 -26.19 2.63 2.30
CA TYR A 321 -25.51 3.45 3.29
C TYR A 321 -25.12 2.64 4.55
N GLY A 322 -26.07 1.84 5.09
CA GLY A 322 -25.80 0.94 6.21
C GLY A 322 -24.79 -0.15 5.88
N GLU A 323 -24.90 -0.77 4.70
CA GLU A 323 -23.94 -1.76 4.21
C GLU A 323 -22.52 -1.18 4.09
N ALA A 324 -22.37 0.07 3.64
CA ALA A 324 -21.08 0.72 3.44
C ALA A 324 -20.33 0.93 4.77
N GLY A 325 -21.04 1.32 5.83
CA GLY A 325 -20.50 1.42 7.17
C GLY A 325 -20.13 0.04 7.75
N ALA A 326 -21.06 -0.91 7.69
CA ALA A 326 -20.86 -2.28 8.19
C ALA A 326 -19.70 -3.01 7.49
N LEU A 327 -19.45 -2.72 6.20
CA LEU A 327 -18.33 -3.28 5.47
C LEU A 327 -16.99 -2.85 6.06
N THR A 328 -16.81 -1.55 6.35
CA THR A 328 -15.57 -1.12 7.02
C THR A 328 -15.47 -1.65 8.43
N GLU A 329 -16.60 -1.78 9.13
CA GLU A 329 -16.59 -2.29 10.50
C GLU A 329 -16.17 -3.75 10.57
N SER A 330 -16.72 -4.58 9.69
CA SER A 330 -16.42 -6.02 9.59
C SER A 330 -14.99 -6.27 9.12
N LEU A 331 -14.53 -5.60 8.05
CA LEU A 331 -13.17 -5.74 7.53
C LEU A 331 -12.07 -5.27 8.49
N THR A 332 -12.41 -4.44 9.48
CA THR A 332 -11.45 -3.98 10.50
C THR A 332 -11.69 -4.61 11.89
N ALA A 333 -12.61 -5.58 11.99
CA ALA A 333 -12.87 -6.29 13.24
C ALA A 333 -11.68 -7.13 13.71
N ASP A 334 -10.80 -7.54 12.79
CA ASP A 334 -9.61 -8.34 13.09
C ASP A 334 -8.66 -7.67 14.09
N ILE A 335 -8.65 -6.33 14.11
CA ILE A 335 -7.84 -5.49 15.01
C ILE A 335 -8.69 -4.81 16.09
N ALA A 336 -9.90 -5.30 16.38
CA ALA A 336 -10.76 -4.69 17.40
C ALA A 336 -9.94 -4.40 18.67
N THR A 337 -9.95 -3.13 19.08
CA THR A 337 -9.11 -2.60 20.16
C THR A 337 -10.00 -1.70 21.01
N LYS A 338 -9.93 -1.87 22.33
CA LYS A 338 -10.64 -1.04 23.30
C LYS A 338 -9.72 -0.69 24.45
N THR A 339 -9.41 0.60 24.55
CA THR A 339 -8.54 1.18 25.58
C THR A 339 -9.26 2.31 26.31
N ALA A 340 -8.57 2.97 27.24
CA ALA A 340 -9.02 4.22 27.82
C ALA A 340 -9.08 5.40 26.83
N LEU A 341 -8.59 5.23 25.59
CA LEU A 341 -8.41 6.28 24.60
C LEU A 341 -9.17 5.97 23.30
N PRO A 342 -10.42 6.41 23.16
CA PRO A 342 -11.22 6.15 21.96
C PRO A 342 -10.58 6.61 20.65
N LEU A 343 -9.81 7.72 20.69
CA LEU A 343 -9.07 8.21 19.52
C LEU A 343 -7.95 7.26 19.09
N PHE A 344 -7.26 6.62 20.05
CA PHE A 344 -6.25 5.61 19.77
C PHE A 344 -6.88 4.34 19.18
N ASP A 345 -8.02 3.91 19.72
CA ASP A 345 -8.77 2.74 19.23
C ASP A 345 -9.22 2.94 17.77
N ALA A 346 -9.73 4.13 17.44
CA ALA A 346 -10.10 4.49 16.08
C ALA A 346 -8.89 4.60 15.15
N TYR A 347 -7.76 5.12 15.64
CA TYR A 347 -6.49 5.15 14.90
C TYR A 347 -5.96 3.75 14.59
N CYS A 348 -6.14 2.78 15.50
CA CYS A 348 -5.81 1.37 15.23
C CYS A 348 -6.60 0.83 14.03
N ARG A 349 -7.92 1.03 14.03
CA ARG A 349 -8.79 0.58 12.94
C ARG A 349 -8.46 1.27 11.62
N GLN A 350 -8.23 2.58 11.64
CA GLN A 350 -7.86 3.34 10.44
C GLN A 350 -6.50 2.90 9.88
N SER A 351 -5.52 2.65 10.76
CA SER A 351 -4.20 2.14 10.34
C SER A 351 -4.28 0.75 9.71
N TYR A 352 -5.13 -0.15 10.23
CA TYR A 352 -5.36 -1.46 9.64
C TYR A 352 -6.05 -1.38 8.27
N LEU A 353 -7.09 -0.54 8.15
CA LEU A 353 -7.75 -0.22 6.88
C LEU A 353 -6.74 0.26 5.83
N ASP A 354 -5.91 1.24 6.16
CA ASP A 354 -4.93 1.79 5.23
C ASP A 354 -3.79 0.80 4.91
N ASN A 355 -3.46 -0.10 5.85
CA ASN A 355 -2.48 -1.17 5.61
C ASN A 355 -2.99 -2.16 4.55
N PHE A 356 -4.22 -2.65 4.67
CA PHE A 356 -4.76 -3.59 3.68
C PHE A 356 -5.23 -2.90 2.40
N LEU A 357 -5.57 -1.61 2.37
CA LEU A 357 -5.81 -0.92 1.10
C LEU A 357 -4.51 -0.82 0.27
N ARG A 358 -3.35 -0.77 0.93
CA ARG A 358 -2.05 -0.71 0.25
C ARG A 358 -1.47 -2.09 -0.06
N GLY A 359 -1.68 -3.10 0.80
CA GLY A 359 -1.18 -4.47 0.63
C GLY A 359 -2.18 -5.49 0.10
N GLY A 360 -3.46 -5.23 0.28
CA GLY A 360 -4.62 -6.11 0.07
C GLY A 360 -5.07 -6.84 1.34
N TYR A 361 -6.38 -7.07 1.47
CA TYR A 361 -7.00 -7.85 2.53
C TYR A 361 -6.96 -9.36 2.18
N PRO A 362 -6.40 -10.22 3.03
CA PRO A 362 -6.27 -11.64 2.72
C PRO A 362 -7.64 -12.34 2.78
N PHE A 363 -8.14 -12.76 1.62
CA PHE A 363 -9.33 -13.59 1.48
C PHE A 363 -8.94 -14.98 0.99
N ILE A 364 -9.52 -16.01 1.60
CA ILE A 364 -9.17 -17.41 1.32
C ILE A 364 -10.34 -18.06 0.59
N PHE A 365 -10.13 -18.43 -0.67
CA PHE A 365 -11.05 -19.27 -1.42
C PHE A 365 -10.85 -20.73 -1.04
N GLU A 366 -11.94 -21.42 -0.72
CA GLU A 366 -11.91 -22.86 -0.56
C GLU A 366 -11.63 -23.54 -1.92
N ASN A 367 -10.73 -24.53 -1.93
CA ASN A 367 -10.32 -25.26 -3.12
C ASN A 367 -10.21 -26.77 -2.87
N GLY A 368 -10.83 -27.25 -1.78
CA GLY A 368 -10.73 -28.65 -1.32
C GLY A 368 -9.38 -29.03 -0.68
N ARG A 369 -8.47 -28.06 -0.48
CA ARG A 369 -7.16 -28.23 0.18
C ARG A 369 -6.95 -27.12 1.22
N GLU A 370 -5.77 -26.48 1.26
CA GLU A 370 -5.44 -25.38 2.19
C GLU A 370 -6.10 -24.03 1.83
N GLY A 371 -6.77 -23.95 0.68
CA GLY A 371 -7.36 -22.74 0.13
C GLY A 371 -6.40 -21.92 -0.72
N PHE A 372 -6.94 -21.00 -1.53
CA PHE A 372 -6.16 -20.01 -2.27
C PHE A 372 -6.30 -18.64 -1.64
N VAL A 373 -5.18 -18.04 -1.26
CA VAL A 373 -5.13 -16.67 -0.72
C VAL A 373 -5.15 -15.68 -1.87
N ILE A 374 -6.13 -14.79 -1.88
CA ILE A 374 -6.14 -13.60 -2.74
C ILE A 374 -6.16 -12.34 -1.89
N HIS A 375 -5.63 -11.25 -2.43
CA HIS A 375 -5.45 -9.99 -1.70
C HIS A 375 -6.41 -8.93 -2.24
N LEU A 376 -7.60 -8.86 -1.65
CA LEU A 376 -8.68 -7.98 -2.08
C LEU A 376 -8.39 -6.51 -1.78
N TYR A 377 -8.94 -5.61 -2.58
CA TYR A 377 -8.93 -4.15 -2.35
C TYR A 377 -7.53 -3.51 -2.35
N SER A 378 -6.48 -4.24 -2.74
CA SER A 378 -5.14 -3.69 -2.89
C SER A 378 -5.12 -2.60 -3.96
N ARG A 379 -4.29 -1.58 -3.77
CA ARG A 379 -3.95 -0.61 -4.80
C ARG A 379 -2.63 0.08 -4.50
N LYS A 380 -1.95 0.50 -5.56
CA LYS A 380 -0.81 1.41 -5.43
C LYS A 380 -1.34 2.73 -4.85
N HIS A 381 -0.56 3.27 -3.93
CA HIS A 381 -0.77 4.55 -3.26
C HIS A 381 -0.60 5.77 -4.18
N GLY A 382 -1.39 5.84 -5.25
CA GLY A 382 -1.57 7.06 -6.06
C GLY A 382 -2.79 7.84 -5.60
N ASP A 383 -2.64 9.15 -5.43
CA ASP A 383 -3.66 10.09 -4.98
C ASP A 383 -3.33 11.52 -5.46
N LEU A 384 -4.07 12.53 -5.00
CA LEU A 384 -3.86 13.93 -5.44
C LEU A 384 -2.52 14.53 -4.97
N GLU A 385 -1.95 14.04 -3.86
CA GLU A 385 -0.65 14.46 -3.31
C GLU A 385 0.50 13.53 -3.79
N ARG A 386 0.18 12.33 -4.31
CA ARG A 386 1.08 11.37 -5.01
C ARG A 386 0.66 11.15 -6.47
N ASP A 387 0.52 12.23 -7.23
CA ASP A 387 0.02 12.21 -8.61
C ASP A 387 0.89 11.43 -9.62
N TYR A 388 2.18 11.26 -9.30
CA TYR A 388 3.16 10.45 -10.01
C TYR A 388 2.95 8.93 -9.87
N ASN A 389 2.20 8.47 -8.86
CA ASN A 389 1.90 7.05 -8.67
C ASN A 389 0.65 6.64 -9.45
N PHE A 390 0.79 5.67 -10.36
CA PHE A 390 -0.33 5.10 -11.11
C PHE A 390 -1.03 4.00 -10.31
N PHE A 391 -2.18 4.31 -9.73
CA PHE A 391 -3.02 3.34 -9.02
C PHE A 391 -3.98 2.64 -9.98
N SER A 392 -4.32 1.38 -9.71
CA SER A 392 -5.37 0.65 -10.43
C SER A 392 -6.15 -0.26 -9.47
N ILE A 393 -7.47 -0.28 -9.60
CA ILE A 393 -8.43 -1.07 -8.83
C ILE A 393 -9.35 -1.76 -9.84
N ALA A 394 -9.23 -3.07 -10.06
CA ALA A 394 -9.99 -3.73 -11.12
C ALA A 394 -11.52 -3.55 -10.93
N PRO A 395 -12.29 -3.06 -11.92
CA PRO A 395 -13.73 -2.87 -11.82
C PRO A 395 -14.47 -4.21 -12.01
N GLU A 396 -14.22 -5.16 -11.12
CA GLU A 396 -14.80 -6.49 -11.12
C GLU A 396 -15.09 -6.95 -9.68
N TYR A 397 -15.89 -8.00 -9.52
CA TYR A 397 -16.05 -8.66 -8.22
C TYR A 397 -14.72 -9.20 -7.70
N TYR A 398 -14.60 -9.44 -6.39
CA TYR A 398 -13.34 -9.87 -5.78
C TYR A 398 -12.15 -9.02 -6.24
N SER A 399 -12.37 -7.70 -6.32
CA SER A 399 -11.42 -6.77 -6.91
C SER A 399 -10.05 -6.84 -6.26
N GLN A 400 -9.03 -6.93 -7.11
CA GLN A 400 -7.62 -6.81 -6.76
C GLN A 400 -7.04 -5.63 -7.54
N GLY A 401 -5.97 -5.05 -7.03
CA GLY A 401 -5.25 -3.98 -7.71
C GLY A 401 -3.74 -4.14 -7.61
N ASN A 402 -3.03 -3.20 -8.22
CA ASN A 402 -1.59 -3.25 -8.36
C ASN A 402 -0.86 -2.85 -7.06
N GLY A 403 0.41 -3.20 -6.95
CA GLY A 403 1.29 -2.79 -5.85
C GLY A 403 2.75 -2.82 -6.26
N ASN A 404 3.61 -2.19 -5.46
CA ASN A 404 5.05 -2.38 -5.58
C ASN A 404 5.50 -3.47 -4.60
N PHE A 405 6.57 -4.20 -4.95
CA PHE A 405 7.13 -5.29 -4.14
C PHE A 405 7.31 -4.92 -2.68
N ARG A 406 8.05 -3.83 -2.39
CA ARG A 406 8.31 -3.36 -1.02
C ARG A 406 7.02 -3.07 -0.27
N ASP A 407 6.12 -2.31 -0.89
CA ASP A 407 4.89 -1.85 -0.24
C ASP A 407 4.02 -3.04 0.15
N ALA A 408 3.72 -3.92 -0.81
CA ALA A 408 2.90 -5.11 -0.58
C ALA A 408 3.52 -6.05 0.45
N ASN A 409 4.82 -6.33 0.35
CA ASN A 409 5.55 -7.18 1.29
C ASN A 409 5.48 -6.65 2.72
N GLN A 410 5.76 -5.37 2.91
CA GLN A 410 5.69 -4.72 4.22
C GLN A 410 4.30 -4.76 4.83
N ASN A 411 3.25 -4.55 4.05
CA ASN A 411 1.88 -4.58 4.57
C ASN A 411 1.45 -6.01 4.93
N ARG A 412 1.76 -6.98 4.06
CA ARG A 412 1.35 -8.39 4.19
C ARG A 412 2.11 -9.18 5.26
N ARG A 413 3.23 -8.66 5.78
CA ARG A 413 3.93 -9.27 6.94
C ARG A 413 3.05 -9.38 8.17
N SER A 414 2.03 -8.53 8.28
CA SER A 414 1.11 -8.55 9.39
C SER A 414 -0.06 -9.53 9.23
N ASP A 415 -0.31 -10.03 8.01
CA ASP A 415 -1.46 -10.88 7.69
C ASP A 415 -1.57 -12.07 8.65
N ILE A 416 -0.45 -12.72 8.99
CA ILE A 416 -0.45 -13.92 9.84
C ILE A 416 -0.91 -13.65 11.28
N TYR A 417 -0.78 -12.42 11.78
CA TYR A 417 -1.25 -12.03 13.12
C TYR A 417 -2.76 -11.78 13.17
N PHE A 418 -3.41 -11.64 12.01
CA PHE A 418 -4.83 -11.34 11.89
C PHE A 418 -5.61 -12.47 11.21
N ASN A 419 -4.95 -13.23 10.34
CA ASN A 419 -5.49 -14.39 9.64
C ASN A 419 -4.42 -15.50 9.51
N PRO A 420 -4.22 -16.33 10.56
CA PRO A 420 -3.20 -17.39 10.55
C PRO A 420 -3.34 -18.41 9.41
N ARG A 421 -4.53 -18.54 8.81
CA ARG A 421 -4.78 -19.43 7.67
C ARG A 421 -4.07 -19.00 6.39
N VAL A 422 -3.54 -17.77 6.32
CA VAL A 422 -2.67 -17.34 5.20
C VAL A 422 -1.43 -18.23 5.07
N GLY A 423 -0.96 -18.82 6.18
CA GLY A 423 0.13 -19.79 6.18
C GLY A 423 1.40 -19.26 5.53
N THR A 424 2.00 -20.05 4.64
CA THR A 424 3.26 -19.70 3.94
C THR A 424 3.05 -18.95 2.63
N PHE A 425 1.80 -18.65 2.22
CA PHE A 425 1.52 -18.08 0.91
C PHE A 425 2.37 -16.84 0.60
N ASN A 426 2.40 -15.86 1.51
CA ASN A 426 3.17 -14.63 1.32
C ASN A 426 4.69 -14.91 1.30
N ILE A 427 5.19 -15.84 2.12
CA ILE A 427 6.60 -16.26 2.11
C ILE A 427 6.95 -16.85 0.75
N ARG A 428 6.19 -17.85 0.29
CA ARG A 428 6.35 -18.48 -1.02
C ARG A 428 6.30 -17.46 -2.15
N MET A 429 5.35 -16.53 -2.12
CA MET A 429 5.21 -15.49 -3.13
C MET A 429 6.46 -14.60 -3.21
N PHE A 430 6.83 -13.95 -2.11
CA PHE A 430 7.91 -12.96 -2.14
C PHE A 430 9.30 -13.57 -2.26
N PHE A 431 9.54 -14.79 -1.73
CA PHE A 431 10.79 -15.49 -1.99
C PHE A 431 10.85 -16.06 -3.40
N SER A 432 9.75 -16.52 -3.99
CA SER A 432 9.77 -16.95 -5.40
C SER A 432 10.09 -15.79 -6.33
N LEU A 433 9.59 -14.59 -6.02
CA LEU A 433 9.88 -13.37 -6.77
C LEU A 433 11.33 -12.86 -6.63
N ILE A 434 12.15 -13.42 -5.73
CA ILE A 434 13.59 -13.16 -5.69
C ILE A 434 14.25 -13.92 -6.84
N GLN A 435 14.93 -13.17 -7.70
CA GLN A 435 15.74 -13.63 -8.81
C GLN A 435 16.97 -14.40 -8.32
N ALA A 436 17.52 -15.26 -9.17
CA ALA A 436 18.74 -16.00 -8.84
C ALA A 436 19.96 -15.10 -8.67
N ASP A 437 19.92 -13.85 -9.14
CA ASP A 437 20.95 -12.82 -8.90
C ASP A 437 20.68 -11.91 -7.69
N GLY A 438 19.67 -12.25 -6.88
CA GLY A 438 19.34 -11.57 -5.63
C GLY A 438 18.52 -10.28 -5.77
N TYR A 439 17.98 -9.95 -6.95
CA TYR A 439 17.02 -8.85 -7.14
C TYR A 439 15.58 -9.34 -7.24
N ASN A 440 14.63 -8.47 -7.60
CA ASN A 440 13.21 -8.78 -7.70
C ASN A 440 12.49 -7.83 -8.67
N PRO A 441 11.30 -8.20 -9.19
CA PRO A 441 10.46 -7.29 -9.95
C PRO A 441 9.97 -6.12 -9.08
N LEU A 442 9.61 -5.01 -9.72
CA LEU A 442 9.02 -3.86 -9.04
C LEU A 442 7.52 -4.06 -8.82
N GLY A 443 6.79 -4.47 -9.86
CA GLY A 443 5.34 -4.61 -9.83
C GLY A 443 4.91 -5.96 -9.24
N VAL A 444 3.88 -5.91 -8.39
CA VAL A 444 3.17 -7.07 -7.86
C VAL A 444 1.68 -6.84 -8.11
N GLU A 445 1.06 -7.74 -8.87
CA GLU A 445 -0.33 -7.62 -9.31
C GLU A 445 -1.24 -8.61 -8.56
N GLY A 446 -2.55 -8.51 -8.79
CA GLY A 446 -3.52 -9.48 -8.29
C GLY A 446 -3.28 -10.87 -8.88
N THR A 447 -3.49 -11.93 -8.09
CA THR A 447 -3.26 -13.30 -8.55
C THR A 447 -4.27 -13.70 -9.61
N SER A 448 -3.83 -14.51 -10.57
CA SER A 448 -4.68 -15.11 -11.59
C SER A 448 -4.75 -16.63 -11.42
N PHE A 449 -5.66 -17.25 -12.15
CA PHE A 449 -5.87 -18.69 -12.14
C PHE A 449 -5.93 -19.22 -13.57
N ARG A 450 -5.63 -20.51 -13.70
CA ARG A 450 -5.77 -21.27 -14.93
C ARG A 450 -6.08 -22.72 -14.61
N VAL A 451 -7.02 -23.33 -15.34
CA VAL A 451 -7.23 -24.78 -15.32
C VAL A 451 -6.21 -25.42 -16.26
N PRO A 452 -5.31 -26.30 -15.77
CA PRO A 452 -4.35 -26.99 -16.61
C PRO A 452 -5.05 -27.83 -17.68
N ALA A 453 -4.43 -28.00 -18.85
CA ALA A 453 -4.99 -28.79 -19.93
C ALA A 453 -5.32 -30.24 -19.52
N ALA A 454 -4.56 -30.80 -18.58
CA ALA A 454 -4.81 -32.13 -18.01
C ALA A 454 -6.16 -32.24 -17.27
N ASN A 455 -6.71 -31.13 -16.78
CA ASN A 455 -7.98 -31.07 -16.07
C ASN A 455 -9.15 -30.60 -16.96
N LYS A 456 -8.94 -30.46 -18.28
CA LYS A 456 -9.97 -29.97 -19.21
C LYS A 456 -11.25 -30.81 -19.19
N ASP A 457 -11.12 -32.13 -19.19
CA ASP A 457 -12.29 -33.03 -19.20
C ASP A 457 -13.07 -32.98 -17.88
N ALA A 458 -12.35 -32.90 -16.76
CA ALA A 458 -12.93 -32.72 -15.44
C ALA A 458 -13.67 -31.38 -15.30
N LEU A 459 -13.09 -30.30 -15.84
CA LEU A 459 -13.72 -28.98 -15.89
C LEU A 459 -15.03 -29.04 -16.71
N THR A 460 -15.00 -29.69 -17.86
CA THR A 460 -16.16 -29.81 -18.74
C THR A 460 -17.29 -30.56 -18.03
N ALA A 461 -16.97 -31.71 -17.41
CA ALA A 461 -17.93 -32.49 -16.63
C ALA A 461 -18.50 -31.70 -15.44
N TYR A 462 -17.68 -30.90 -14.77
CA TYR A 462 -18.15 -30.03 -13.70
C TYR A 462 -19.12 -28.97 -14.22
N LEU A 463 -18.76 -28.24 -15.28
CA LEU A 463 -19.60 -27.19 -15.88
C LEU A 463 -20.93 -27.74 -16.42
N ASP A 464 -20.96 -28.99 -16.91
CA ASP A 464 -22.19 -29.66 -17.34
C ASP A 464 -23.22 -29.80 -16.21
N THR A 465 -22.74 -29.99 -14.99
CA THR A 465 -23.60 -30.11 -13.80
C THR A 465 -23.87 -28.75 -13.15
N ALA A 466 -22.89 -27.84 -13.15
CA ALA A 466 -22.93 -26.60 -12.39
C ALA A 466 -23.63 -25.44 -13.12
N ALA A 467 -23.58 -25.39 -14.45
CA ALA A 467 -24.12 -24.28 -15.26
C ALA A 467 -25.15 -24.74 -16.31
N THR A 468 -26.20 -23.94 -16.53
CA THR A 468 -27.27 -24.29 -17.48
C THR A 468 -26.96 -23.93 -18.94
N GLY A 469 -25.93 -23.12 -19.22
CA GLY A 469 -25.58 -22.64 -20.57
C GLY A 469 -24.17 -22.04 -20.67
N SER A 470 -23.75 -21.65 -21.89
CA SER A 470 -22.42 -21.06 -22.19
C SER A 470 -21.22 -21.84 -21.64
N ARG A 471 -21.33 -23.18 -21.59
CA ARG A 471 -20.32 -24.07 -20.99
C ARG A 471 -19.00 -24.07 -21.75
N GLU A 472 -19.05 -24.01 -23.07
CA GLU A 472 -17.84 -23.96 -23.92
C GLU A 472 -17.06 -22.65 -23.70
N GLU A 473 -17.75 -21.50 -23.67
CA GLU A 473 -17.13 -20.19 -23.37
C GLU A 473 -16.55 -20.15 -21.95
N LEU A 474 -17.26 -20.71 -20.96
CA LEU A 474 -16.76 -20.82 -19.59
C LEU A 474 -15.51 -21.71 -19.51
N ALA A 475 -15.51 -22.83 -20.24
CA ALA A 475 -14.34 -23.71 -20.33
C ALA A 475 -13.16 -23.01 -20.98
N GLU A 476 -13.37 -22.28 -22.08
CA GLU A 476 -12.34 -21.49 -22.76
C GLU A 476 -11.74 -20.42 -21.84
N LEU A 477 -12.59 -19.67 -21.12
CA LEU A 477 -12.16 -18.67 -20.15
C LEU A 477 -11.32 -19.29 -19.02
N CYS A 478 -11.73 -20.46 -18.50
CA CYS A 478 -11.02 -21.16 -17.43
C CYS A 478 -9.69 -21.81 -17.89
N LEU A 479 -9.61 -22.24 -19.15
CA LEU A 479 -8.37 -22.78 -19.75
C LEU A 479 -7.36 -21.67 -20.09
N GLY A 480 -7.85 -20.45 -20.28
CA GLY A 480 -7.08 -19.21 -20.32
C GLY A 480 -6.71 -18.68 -18.92
N LYS A 481 -6.24 -17.43 -18.88
CA LYS A 481 -5.93 -16.72 -17.63
C LYS A 481 -7.16 -15.96 -17.14
N PHE A 482 -7.65 -16.29 -15.95
CA PHE A 482 -8.85 -15.69 -15.38
C PHE A 482 -8.66 -15.23 -13.93
N THR A 483 -9.60 -14.41 -13.45
CA THR A 483 -9.79 -14.08 -12.03
C THR A 483 -11.18 -14.54 -11.59
N PRO A 484 -11.41 -14.82 -10.30
CA PRO A 484 -12.76 -15.12 -9.80
C PRO A 484 -13.75 -14.00 -10.15
N GLY A 485 -13.29 -12.74 -10.11
CA GLY A 485 -14.03 -11.56 -10.54
C GLY A 485 -14.53 -11.63 -11.97
N LYS A 486 -13.65 -11.93 -12.93
CA LYS A 486 -14.02 -12.09 -14.34
C LYS A 486 -15.03 -13.21 -14.56
N LEU A 487 -14.88 -14.35 -13.89
CA LEU A 487 -15.84 -15.45 -13.99
C LEU A 487 -17.22 -15.04 -13.48
N SER A 488 -17.29 -14.46 -12.28
CA SER A 488 -18.54 -13.96 -11.70
C SER A 488 -19.19 -12.89 -12.59
N SER A 489 -18.40 -11.95 -13.12
CA SER A 489 -18.89 -10.93 -14.06
C SER A 489 -19.43 -11.54 -15.34
N PHE A 490 -18.77 -12.57 -15.88
CA PHE A 490 -19.22 -13.27 -17.08
C PHE A 490 -20.55 -14.00 -16.85
N VAL A 491 -20.68 -14.74 -15.75
CA VAL A 491 -21.91 -15.44 -15.37
C VAL A 491 -23.07 -14.47 -15.22
N ASN A 492 -22.87 -13.39 -14.47
CA ASN A 492 -23.92 -12.40 -14.19
C ASN A 492 -24.28 -11.59 -15.44
N GLY A 493 -23.30 -11.15 -16.23
CA GLY A 493 -23.52 -10.36 -17.44
C GLY A 493 -24.27 -11.12 -18.55
N ARG A 494 -24.09 -12.44 -18.63
CA ARG A 494 -24.79 -13.31 -19.57
C ARG A 494 -26.11 -13.88 -19.03
N GLY A 495 -26.42 -13.68 -17.75
CA GLY A 495 -27.60 -14.25 -17.10
C GLY A 495 -27.58 -15.78 -17.05
N ILE A 496 -26.39 -16.39 -16.91
CA ILE A 496 -26.23 -17.84 -16.85
C ILE A 496 -26.79 -18.34 -15.51
N ALA A 497 -27.82 -19.18 -15.53
CA ALA A 497 -28.33 -19.81 -14.32
C ALA A 497 -27.34 -20.90 -13.84
N LEU A 498 -27.09 -20.92 -12.54
CA LEU A 498 -26.27 -21.92 -11.88
C LEU A 498 -27.17 -22.93 -11.15
N ASN A 499 -26.81 -24.21 -11.23
CA ASN A 499 -27.47 -25.28 -10.47
C ASN A 499 -26.91 -25.42 -9.04
N VAL A 500 -25.85 -24.66 -8.73
CA VAL A 500 -25.16 -24.59 -7.44
C VAL A 500 -25.06 -23.14 -6.99
N THR A 501 -24.69 -22.89 -5.74
CA THR A 501 -24.38 -21.52 -5.31
C THR A 501 -23.16 -20.97 -6.04
N GLU A 502 -23.05 -19.64 -6.18
CA GLU A 502 -21.91 -19.04 -6.87
C GLU A 502 -20.57 -19.35 -6.17
N ASN A 503 -20.56 -19.46 -4.84
CA ASN A 503 -19.38 -19.86 -4.09
C ASN A 503 -18.98 -21.31 -4.40
N GLU A 504 -19.94 -22.23 -4.48
CA GLU A 504 -19.69 -23.62 -4.89
C GLU A 504 -19.19 -23.69 -6.34
N PHE A 505 -19.79 -22.89 -7.24
CA PHE A 505 -19.35 -22.76 -8.64
C PHE A 505 -17.87 -22.36 -8.74
N LEU A 506 -17.49 -21.27 -8.07
CA LEU A 506 -16.10 -20.81 -8.06
C LEU A 506 -15.17 -21.84 -7.40
N SER A 507 -15.55 -22.40 -6.25
CA SER A 507 -14.73 -23.37 -5.52
C SER A 507 -14.51 -24.66 -6.32
N GLY A 508 -15.52 -25.12 -7.06
CA GLY A 508 -15.41 -26.30 -7.92
C GLY A 508 -14.45 -26.08 -9.09
N ILE A 509 -14.49 -24.92 -9.73
CA ILE A 509 -13.50 -24.54 -10.77
C ILE A 509 -12.11 -24.42 -10.16
N LEU A 510 -11.98 -23.74 -9.01
CA LEU A 510 -10.69 -23.53 -8.35
C LEU A 510 -10.04 -24.84 -7.88
N THR A 511 -10.82 -25.86 -7.52
CA THR A 511 -10.30 -27.20 -7.19
C THR A 511 -9.55 -27.85 -8.37
N LEU A 512 -9.86 -27.42 -9.60
CA LEU A 512 -9.24 -27.89 -10.84
C LEU A 512 -8.16 -26.94 -11.38
N ALA A 513 -7.96 -25.78 -10.74
CA ALA A 513 -7.11 -24.71 -11.22
C ALA A 513 -5.80 -24.58 -10.41
N ASP A 514 -4.79 -24.01 -11.06
CA ASP A 514 -3.57 -23.54 -10.42
C ASP A 514 -3.64 -22.03 -10.18
N GLN A 515 -3.09 -21.58 -9.05
CA GLN A 515 -2.95 -20.17 -8.73
C GLN A 515 -1.61 -19.63 -9.24
N HIS A 516 -1.63 -18.52 -9.96
CA HIS A 516 -0.45 -17.88 -10.52
C HIS A 516 -0.16 -16.55 -9.82
N ILE A 517 1.11 -16.38 -9.43
CA ILE A 517 1.66 -15.10 -8.98
C ILE A 517 1.85 -14.22 -10.20
N GLU A 518 1.47 -12.95 -10.08
CA GLU A 518 1.58 -11.97 -11.16
C GLU A 518 2.49 -10.81 -10.71
N ALA A 519 3.50 -10.54 -11.52
CA ALA A 519 4.54 -9.56 -11.30
C ALA A 519 5.10 -9.07 -12.63
N SER A 520 5.69 -7.86 -12.62
CA SER A 520 6.26 -7.25 -13.81
C SER A 520 7.58 -6.55 -13.50
N PHE A 521 8.45 -6.52 -14.50
CA PHE A 521 9.61 -5.64 -14.44
C PHE A 521 9.14 -4.18 -14.45
N GLY A 522 9.84 -3.32 -13.69
CA GLY A 522 9.54 -1.90 -13.60
C GLY A 522 10.70 -1.05 -14.08
N GLU A 523 11.21 -0.18 -13.21
CA GLU A 523 12.23 0.80 -13.62
C GLU A 523 13.67 0.43 -13.23
N GLY A 524 13.87 -0.65 -12.47
CA GLY A 524 15.19 -1.05 -11.96
C GLY A 524 15.11 -1.86 -10.67
N TYR A 525 16.26 -2.09 -10.04
CA TYR A 525 16.37 -2.93 -8.84
C TYR A 525 16.87 -2.16 -7.63
N TRP A 526 15.97 -1.92 -6.69
CA TRP A 526 16.29 -1.27 -5.42
C TRP A 526 17.09 -2.20 -4.51
N SER A 527 18.09 -1.61 -3.87
CA SER A 527 19.03 -2.35 -3.01
C SER A 527 18.39 -2.90 -1.72
N ASP A 528 17.27 -2.34 -1.26
CA ASP A 528 16.61 -2.69 0.01
C ASP A 528 15.44 -3.68 -0.12
N HIS A 529 14.91 -3.93 -1.31
CA HIS A 529 13.65 -4.67 -1.50
C HIS A 529 13.64 -6.07 -0.85
N TRP A 530 14.74 -6.81 -0.96
CA TRP A 530 14.85 -8.16 -0.39
C TRP A 530 14.84 -8.16 1.15
N THR A 531 15.16 -7.04 1.80
CA THR A 531 15.30 -6.96 3.26
C THR A 531 13.99 -7.22 4.00
N TYR A 532 12.85 -6.99 3.36
CA TYR A 532 11.53 -7.16 3.98
C TYR A 532 11.08 -8.63 4.06
N ASN A 533 11.66 -9.52 3.25
CA ASN A 533 11.28 -10.93 3.21
C ASN A 533 11.46 -11.64 4.57
N MET A 534 12.50 -11.28 5.33
CA MET A 534 12.72 -11.88 6.66
C MET A 534 11.64 -11.49 7.67
N ASP A 535 10.93 -10.37 7.48
CA ASP A 535 9.83 -10.00 8.37
C ASP A 535 8.63 -10.98 8.21
N LEU A 536 8.45 -11.56 7.02
CA LEU A 536 7.44 -12.61 6.79
C LEU A 536 7.80 -13.91 7.53
N VAL A 537 9.08 -14.31 7.48
CA VAL A 537 9.59 -15.49 8.18
C VAL A 537 9.46 -15.31 9.70
N ASP A 538 9.91 -14.17 10.22
CA ASP A 538 9.81 -13.86 11.65
C ASP A 538 8.36 -13.89 12.12
N SER A 539 7.45 -13.26 11.37
CA SER A 539 6.03 -13.19 11.76
C SER A 539 5.35 -14.56 11.69
N TYR A 540 5.72 -15.40 10.72
CA TYR A 540 5.24 -16.77 10.66
C TYR A 540 5.73 -17.59 11.85
N LEU A 541 7.02 -17.52 12.19
CA LEU A 541 7.60 -18.26 13.30
C LEU A 541 7.15 -17.76 14.69
N ASP A 542 6.68 -16.51 14.79
CA ASP A 542 6.03 -16.01 16.00
C ASP A 542 4.69 -16.71 16.30
N ILE A 543 4.06 -17.35 15.28
CA ILE A 543 2.78 -18.08 15.39
C ILE A 543 2.96 -19.60 15.22
N PHE A 544 3.86 -20.03 14.34
CA PHE A 544 4.12 -21.43 13.97
C PHE A 544 5.58 -21.84 14.21
N PRO A 545 6.12 -21.69 15.43
CA PRO A 545 7.51 -22.06 15.72
C PRO A 545 7.78 -23.56 15.55
N ASP A 546 6.76 -24.40 15.77
CA ASP A 546 6.72 -25.85 15.54
C ASP A 546 6.88 -26.24 14.06
N ARG A 547 6.63 -25.32 13.13
CA ARG A 547 6.70 -25.57 11.68
C ARG A 547 7.99 -25.08 11.02
N LYS A 548 8.99 -24.66 11.81
CA LYS A 548 10.25 -24.12 11.30
C LYS A 548 10.97 -25.10 10.38
N GLU A 549 11.07 -26.36 10.78
CA GLU A 549 11.78 -27.39 10.00
C GLU A 549 11.10 -27.62 8.65
N TRP A 550 9.78 -27.81 8.66
CA TRP A 550 8.97 -27.98 7.45
C TRP A 550 9.11 -26.78 6.49
N LEU A 551 9.00 -25.55 7.04
CA LEU A 551 9.13 -24.30 6.29
C LEU A 551 10.48 -24.20 5.57
N LEU A 552 11.57 -24.58 6.25
CA LEU A 552 12.92 -24.41 5.71
C LEU A 552 13.30 -25.48 4.71
N PHE A 553 12.93 -26.74 4.96
CA PHE A 553 13.53 -27.88 4.28
C PHE A 553 12.54 -28.74 3.49
N GLU A 554 11.27 -28.83 3.90
CA GLU A 554 10.30 -29.77 3.33
C GLU A 554 9.44 -29.14 2.24
N GLU A 555 9.04 -27.87 2.36
CA GLU A 555 8.29 -27.16 1.33
C GLU A 555 9.19 -26.85 0.11
N GLN A 556 8.97 -27.54 -1.01
CA GLN A 556 9.78 -27.43 -2.24
C GLN A 556 9.09 -26.66 -3.38
N GLU A 557 8.29 -25.65 -3.05
CA GLU A 557 7.46 -24.91 -4.01
C GLU A 557 8.10 -23.59 -4.47
N TYR A 558 9.32 -23.27 -4.04
CA TYR A 558 9.95 -21.97 -4.29
C TYR A 558 10.63 -21.93 -5.67
N ALA A 559 10.25 -20.97 -6.49
CA ALA A 559 10.90 -20.70 -7.78
C ALA A 559 11.87 -19.51 -7.70
N PHE A 560 12.47 -19.11 -8.81
CA PHE A 560 13.19 -17.83 -8.96
C PHE A 560 12.55 -17.05 -10.09
N PHE A 561 12.21 -15.78 -9.87
CA PHE A 561 11.74 -14.90 -10.94
C PHE A 561 12.82 -14.77 -12.01
N ASP A 562 12.41 -14.85 -13.28
CA ASP A 562 13.31 -14.69 -14.40
C ASP A 562 13.06 -13.34 -15.08
N SER A 563 13.97 -12.40 -14.85
CA SER A 563 13.76 -11.04 -15.31
C SER A 563 14.11 -10.86 -16.80
N PRO A 564 13.36 -10.00 -17.52
CA PRO A 564 13.74 -9.53 -18.85
C PRO A 564 14.85 -8.47 -18.83
N ALA A 565 15.36 -8.08 -17.66
CA ALA A 565 16.44 -7.11 -17.51
C ALA A 565 17.60 -7.67 -16.68
N ARG A 566 18.83 -7.26 -17.01
CA ARG A 566 20.06 -7.72 -16.34
C ARG A 566 20.95 -6.59 -15.86
N VAL A 567 21.71 -6.87 -14.81
CA VAL A 567 22.75 -5.97 -14.29
C VAL A 567 24.05 -6.21 -15.06
N LEU A 568 24.64 -5.14 -15.60
CA LEU A 568 25.90 -5.21 -16.34
C LEU A 568 27.12 -5.36 -15.40
N PRO A 569 28.20 -6.02 -15.86
CA PRO A 569 29.46 -6.09 -15.13
C PRO A 569 30.14 -4.72 -15.07
N ARG A 570 31.04 -4.54 -14.09
CA ARG A 570 31.81 -3.31 -13.86
C ARG A 570 32.53 -2.82 -15.11
N SER A 571 33.03 -3.72 -15.95
CA SER A 571 33.69 -3.40 -17.23
C SER A 571 32.82 -2.62 -18.21
N GLU A 572 31.49 -2.66 -18.06
CA GLU A 572 30.55 -1.96 -18.93
C GLU A 572 29.94 -0.72 -18.28
N LYS A 573 29.84 -0.69 -16.95
CA LYS A 573 29.16 0.39 -16.20
C LYS A 573 30.08 1.41 -15.54
N TYR A 574 31.38 1.14 -15.45
CA TYR A 574 32.35 2.09 -14.90
C TYR A 574 32.87 3.02 -16.00
N VAL A 575 32.53 4.30 -15.89
CA VAL A 575 32.75 5.28 -16.97
C VAL A 575 33.42 6.55 -16.47
N ILE A 576 34.22 7.19 -17.31
CA ILE A 576 34.87 8.47 -17.06
C ILE A 576 33.89 9.58 -17.43
N ALA A 577 33.39 10.29 -16.43
CA ALA A 577 32.54 11.48 -16.59
C ALA A 577 33.33 12.76 -16.25
N ALA A 578 32.72 13.92 -16.47
CA ALA A 578 33.36 15.23 -16.21
C ALA A 578 33.80 15.43 -14.74
N GLY A 579 33.16 14.74 -13.79
CA GLY A 579 33.46 14.80 -12.35
C GLY A 579 34.34 13.67 -11.82
N GLY A 580 34.85 12.77 -12.68
CA GLY A 580 35.60 11.57 -12.29
C GLY A 580 34.94 10.29 -12.78
N VAL A 581 35.40 9.14 -12.27
CA VAL A 581 34.79 7.85 -12.63
C VAL A 581 33.46 7.70 -11.90
N ARG A 582 32.44 7.19 -12.59
CA ARG A 582 31.09 6.95 -12.07
C ARG A 582 30.58 5.59 -12.53
N GLN A 583 29.53 5.11 -11.86
CA GLN A 583 28.79 3.92 -12.27
C GLN A 583 27.49 4.29 -12.96
N TYR A 584 27.46 4.26 -14.30
CA TYR A 584 26.28 4.61 -15.08
C TYR A 584 25.90 3.51 -16.07
N GLY A 585 24.60 3.44 -16.38
CA GLY A 585 24.07 2.41 -17.28
C GLY A 585 24.20 0.99 -16.72
N ALA A 586 24.04 0.80 -15.41
CA ALA A 586 24.29 -0.49 -14.76
C ALA A 586 23.25 -1.57 -15.09
N LEU A 587 22.15 -1.23 -15.75
CA LEU A 587 21.04 -2.13 -16.04
C LEU A 587 20.56 -1.90 -17.47
N VAL A 588 20.28 -3.00 -18.17
CA VAL A 588 19.74 -3.02 -19.54
C VAL A 588 18.60 -4.03 -19.63
N HIS A 589 17.68 -3.81 -20.57
CA HIS A 589 16.80 -4.89 -21.03
C HIS A 589 17.64 -5.91 -21.79
N ASP A 590 17.44 -7.18 -21.50
CA ASP A 590 18.16 -8.28 -22.14
C ASP A 590 17.43 -8.68 -23.43
N GLU A 591 17.55 -7.84 -24.46
CA GLU A 591 16.86 -8.03 -25.75
C GLU A 591 17.10 -9.43 -26.35
N GLU A 592 18.33 -9.95 -26.25
CA GLU A 592 18.67 -11.29 -26.72
C GLU A 592 17.87 -12.38 -25.98
N LYS A 593 17.75 -12.27 -24.65
CA LYS A 593 16.96 -13.19 -23.84
C LYS A 593 15.45 -13.04 -24.12
N MET A 594 14.97 -11.81 -24.24
CA MET A 594 13.58 -11.50 -24.53
C MET A 594 13.15 -12.07 -25.88
N GLU A 595 13.95 -11.87 -26.94
CA GLU A 595 13.71 -12.44 -28.26
C GLU A 595 13.76 -13.97 -28.23
N LYS A 596 14.77 -14.55 -27.57
CA LYS A 596 14.99 -16.01 -27.51
C LYS A 596 13.85 -16.76 -26.82
N PHE A 597 13.27 -16.20 -25.78
CA PHE A 597 12.22 -16.86 -24.97
C PHE A 597 10.83 -16.22 -25.12
N GLY A 598 10.67 -15.18 -25.94
CA GLY A 598 9.42 -14.47 -26.14
C GLY A 598 8.92 -13.74 -24.89
N LEU A 599 9.83 -13.16 -24.10
CA LEU A 599 9.49 -12.48 -22.84
C LEU A 599 9.14 -11.01 -23.10
N THR A 600 8.16 -10.48 -22.37
CA THR A 600 7.90 -9.04 -22.31
C THR A 600 8.20 -8.48 -20.91
N LEU A 601 8.29 -7.15 -20.81
CA LEU A 601 8.47 -6.46 -19.52
C LEU A 601 7.30 -6.67 -18.54
N LYS A 602 6.13 -7.07 -19.06
CA LYS A 602 4.89 -7.25 -18.28
C LYS A 602 4.66 -8.68 -17.83
N ASP A 603 5.46 -9.64 -18.29
CA ASP A 603 5.25 -11.05 -17.99
C ASP A 603 5.84 -11.45 -16.64
N THR A 604 5.19 -12.44 -16.02
CA THR A 604 5.78 -13.18 -14.91
C THR A 604 6.45 -14.44 -15.44
N ASN A 605 7.78 -14.47 -15.36
CA ASN A 605 8.58 -15.59 -15.84
C ASN A 605 9.36 -16.23 -14.68
N TRP A 606 9.69 -17.51 -14.84
CA TRP A 606 10.38 -18.30 -13.83
C TRP A 606 11.65 -18.93 -14.40
N LEU A 607 12.70 -18.99 -13.60
CA LEU A 607 13.99 -19.58 -13.95
C LEU A 607 13.82 -21.06 -14.31
N ARG A 608 14.45 -21.47 -15.41
CA ARG A 608 14.37 -22.83 -15.94
C ARG A 608 15.71 -23.54 -15.97
N THR A 609 15.67 -24.86 -15.89
CA THR A 609 16.81 -25.77 -16.10
C THR A 609 17.16 -25.87 -17.59
N GLY A 610 18.24 -26.59 -17.93
CA GLY A 610 18.69 -26.73 -19.32
C GLY A 610 18.97 -25.40 -20.01
N HIS A 611 19.50 -24.42 -19.27
CA HIS A 611 19.76 -23.05 -19.73
C HIS A 611 18.55 -22.40 -20.41
N GLY A 612 17.38 -22.52 -19.77
CA GLY A 612 16.14 -21.84 -20.17
C GLY A 612 15.16 -22.71 -20.94
N THR A 613 15.58 -23.89 -21.39
CA THR A 613 14.76 -24.78 -22.23
C THR A 613 14.06 -25.91 -21.47
N GLY A 614 14.49 -26.16 -20.23
CA GLY A 614 13.93 -27.19 -19.36
C GLY A 614 12.72 -26.74 -18.54
N GLU A 615 12.49 -27.45 -17.44
CA GLU A 615 11.39 -27.20 -16.51
C GLU A 615 11.70 -26.02 -15.59
N ILE A 616 10.66 -25.49 -14.93
CA ILE A 616 10.84 -24.46 -13.90
C ILE A 616 11.62 -25.07 -12.74
N TYR A 617 12.72 -24.44 -12.35
CA TYR A 617 13.49 -24.89 -11.21
C TYR A 617 12.75 -24.57 -9.91
N ARG A 618 12.58 -25.59 -9.07
CA ARG A 618 11.94 -25.50 -7.75
C ARG A 618 12.89 -25.96 -6.65
N THR A 619 12.85 -25.29 -5.52
CA THR A 619 13.69 -25.58 -4.35
C THR A 619 12.95 -25.22 -3.05
N ASN A 620 13.65 -25.29 -1.90
CA ASN A 620 13.11 -24.93 -0.60
C ASN A 620 13.57 -23.54 -0.11
N LEU A 621 12.95 -23.06 0.98
CA LEU A 621 13.26 -21.75 1.54
C LEU A 621 14.71 -21.63 2.02
N PHE A 622 15.30 -22.70 2.57
CA PHE A 622 16.69 -22.66 3.04
C PHE A 622 17.64 -22.34 1.89
N VAL A 623 17.48 -22.98 0.73
CA VAL A 623 18.29 -22.71 -0.46
C VAL A 623 18.07 -21.29 -0.97
N LYS A 624 16.81 -20.80 -0.99
CA LYS A 624 16.51 -19.39 -1.34
C LYS A 624 17.25 -18.41 -0.44
N LEU A 625 17.24 -18.65 0.88
CA LEU A 625 17.93 -17.83 1.87
C LEU A 625 19.45 -17.87 1.69
N LEU A 626 20.02 -19.07 1.52
CA LEU A 626 21.46 -19.25 1.28
C LEU A 626 21.91 -18.52 0.02
N SER A 627 21.21 -18.70 -1.11
CA SER A 627 21.53 -18.04 -2.37
C SER A 627 21.46 -16.51 -2.22
N LEU A 628 20.37 -15.99 -1.65
CA LEU A 628 20.23 -14.54 -1.42
C LEU A 628 21.33 -13.99 -0.51
N GLY A 629 21.60 -14.67 0.61
CA GLY A 629 22.64 -14.28 1.57
C GLY A 629 24.04 -14.27 0.96
N LEU A 630 24.39 -15.31 0.22
CA LEU A 630 25.68 -15.42 -0.48
C LEU A 630 25.85 -14.29 -1.50
N ILE A 631 24.83 -14.03 -2.32
CA ILE A 631 24.91 -12.99 -3.35
C ILE A 631 25.05 -11.61 -2.73
N LYS A 632 24.25 -11.28 -1.69
CA LYS A 632 24.35 -9.98 -1.02
C LYS A 632 25.65 -9.82 -0.26
N PHE A 633 26.20 -10.90 0.31
CA PHE A 633 27.55 -10.90 0.88
C PHE A 633 28.62 -10.64 -0.18
N ALA A 634 28.48 -11.23 -1.37
CA ALA A 634 29.33 -10.94 -2.52
C ALA A 634 29.10 -9.54 -3.13
N THR A 635 28.12 -8.78 -2.62
CA THR A 635 27.82 -7.39 -2.99
C THR A 635 28.16 -6.40 -1.86
N LEU A 636 29.03 -6.77 -0.93
CA LEU A 636 29.62 -5.80 -0.02
C LEU A 636 30.59 -4.87 -0.76
N ASP A 637 30.65 -3.61 -0.31
CA ASP A 637 31.49 -2.57 -0.90
C ASP A 637 33.01 -2.83 -0.74
N PRO A 638 33.89 -2.03 -1.38
CA PRO A 638 35.33 -2.23 -1.32
C PRO A 638 35.94 -2.24 0.08
N PHE A 639 35.25 -1.70 1.09
CA PHE A 639 35.70 -1.67 2.49
C PHE A 639 35.00 -2.74 3.35
N GLY A 640 34.05 -3.46 2.77
CA GLY A 640 33.26 -4.50 3.44
C GLY A 640 32.26 -3.93 4.44
N MET A 641 31.82 -2.68 4.27
CA MET A 641 30.92 -2.00 5.21
C MET A 641 29.45 -2.13 4.82
N GLY A 642 29.06 -1.54 3.69
CA GLY A 642 27.70 -1.49 3.15
C GLY A 642 27.48 -2.44 1.98
N VAL A 643 26.22 -2.72 1.63
CA VAL A 643 25.85 -3.42 0.39
C VAL A 643 25.79 -2.41 -0.76
N GLU A 644 26.44 -2.71 -1.88
CA GLU A 644 26.54 -1.83 -3.05
C GLU A 644 25.19 -1.56 -3.72
N MET A 645 24.96 -0.31 -4.13
CA MET A 645 23.84 0.10 -4.98
C MET A 645 24.21 -0.09 -6.47
N GLU A 646 24.61 -1.31 -6.83
CA GLU A 646 25.22 -1.62 -8.13
C GLU A 646 24.24 -1.80 -9.31
N ALA A 647 22.93 -1.64 -9.05
CA ALA A 647 21.84 -1.95 -9.98
C ALA A 647 20.90 -0.75 -10.23
N ASN A 648 21.49 0.44 -10.38
CA ASN A 648 20.86 1.71 -10.77
C ASN A 648 19.87 2.35 -9.78
N LYS A 649 19.35 1.66 -8.76
CA LYS A 649 18.40 2.24 -7.80
C LYS A 649 18.98 2.23 -6.37
N PRO A 650 18.61 3.22 -5.52
CA PRO A 650 19.09 3.32 -4.14
C PRO A 650 18.38 2.30 -3.22
N GLY A 651 18.44 2.51 -1.91
CA GLY A 651 17.69 1.75 -0.91
C GLY A 651 16.32 2.35 -0.62
N TRP A 652 15.91 2.37 0.67
CA TRP A 652 14.59 2.85 1.09
C TRP A 652 14.29 4.28 0.63
N ASN A 653 15.26 5.19 0.75
CA ASN A 653 15.11 6.59 0.39
C ASN A 653 15.33 6.82 -1.12
N ASP A 654 14.24 6.84 -1.87
CA ASP A 654 14.26 7.02 -3.33
C ASP A 654 14.90 8.34 -3.75
N ALA A 655 14.95 9.35 -2.88
CA ALA A 655 15.53 10.66 -3.17
C ALA A 655 17.07 10.64 -3.19
N MET A 656 17.70 9.55 -2.75
CA MET A 656 19.14 9.27 -2.88
C MET A 656 19.50 8.65 -4.25
N ASN A 657 18.72 8.97 -5.29
CA ASN A 657 18.84 8.38 -6.62
C ASN A 657 20.16 8.66 -7.35
N GLY A 658 21.02 9.53 -6.83
CA GLY A 658 22.37 9.76 -7.36
C GLY A 658 23.44 8.85 -6.76
N LEU A 659 23.22 8.27 -5.57
CA LEU A 659 24.18 7.37 -4.93
C LEU A 659 24.62 6.15 -5.77
N PRO A 660 23.74 5.48 -6.52
CA PRO A 660 24.18 4.41 -7.43
C PRO A 660 25.28 4.84 -8.39
N GLY A 661 25.28 6.11 -8.84
CA GLY A 661 26.32 6.71 -9.68
C GLY A 661 27.65 6.95 -8.97
N LEU A 662 27.59 7.19 -7.66
CA LEU A 662 28.72 7.43 -6.76
C LEU A 662 29.26 6.16 -6.11
N PHE A 663 29.01 5.00 -6.74
CA PHE A 663 29.32 3.68 -6.19
C PHE A 663 28.76 3.46 -4.78
N GLY A 664 27.64 4.12 -4.46
CA GLY A 664 27.16 4.19 -3.10
C GLY A 664 26.81 2.83 -2.51
N SER A 665 26.93 2.72 -1.19
CA SER A 665 26.56 1.51 -0.44
C SER A 665 25.76 1.88 0.81
N GLY A 666 25.01 0.91 1.33
CA GLY A 666 24.10 1.11 2.48
C GLY A 666 24.37 0.19 3.65
N MET A 667 24.38 0.75 4.87
CA MET A 667 24.47 -0.02 6.12
C MET A 667 23.15 -0.70 6.48
N SER A 668 22.02 -0.11 6.10
CA SER A 668 20.68 -0.66 6.34
C SER A 668 20.56 -2.09 5.81
N GLU A 669 20.99 -2.30 4.57
CA GLU A 669 21.01 -3.59 3.89
C GLU A 669 22.01 -4.55 4.55
N THR A 670 23.13 -4.05 5.08
CA THR A 670 24.12 -4.86 5.78
C THR A 670 23.59 -5.41 7.10
N PHE A 671 22.81 -4.63 7.86
CA PHE A 671 22.17 -5.12 9.08
C PHE A 671 21.16 -6.23 8.79
N GLU A 672 20.41 -6.10 7.69
CA GLU A 672 19.45 -7.13 7.28
C GLU A 672 20.17 -8.36 6.69
N LEU A 673 21.34 -8.18 6.06
CA LEU A 673 22.21 -9.29 5.64
C LEU A 673 22.75 -10.05 6.85
N LYS A 674 23.22 -9.33 7.89
CA LYS A 674 23.64 -9.92 9.16
C LYS A 674 22.51 -10.74 9.78
N ARG A 675 21.28 -10.20 9.83
CA ARG A 675 20.10 -10.90 10.36
C ARG A 675 19.77 -12.15 9.57
N LEU A 676 19.80 -12.09 8.23
CA LEU A 676 19.59 -13.24 7.36
C LEU A 676 20.65 -14.32 7.58
N LEU A 677 21.94 -13.98 7.56
CA LEU A 677 23.02 -14.96 7.75
C LEU A 677 23.02 -15.56 9.15
N ARG A 678 22.66 -14.78 10.18
CA ARG A 678 22.46 -15.29 11.55
C ARG A 678 21.31 -16.28 11.63
N PHE A 679 20.21 -16.03 10.92
CA PHE A 679 19.09 -16.96 10.88
C PHE A 679 19.49 -18.30 10.26
N ILE A 680 20.23 -18.28 9.14
CA ILE A 680 20.74 -19.50 8.50
C ILE A 680 21.75 -20.21 9.41
N GLU A 681 22.68 -19.47 10.03
CA GLU A 681 23.69 -20.05 10.92
C GLU A 681 23.05 -20.71 12.15
N ALA A 682 22.02 -20.08 12.72
CA ALA A 682 21.25 -20.66 13.82
C ALA A 682 20.55 -21.95 13.40
N ALA A 683 19.97 -22.01 12.19
CA ALA A 683 19.37 -23.23 11.66
C ALA A 683 20.42 -24.35 11.43
N CYS A 684 21.65 -24.01 11.02
CA CYS A 684 22.74 -24.98 10.92
C CYS A 684 23.23 -25.49 12.29
N ALA A 685 23.00 -24.73 13.37
CA ALA A 685 23.43 -25.06 14.73
C ALA A 685 22.37 -25.82 15.54
N GLU A 686 21.18 -26.06 14.99
CA GLU A 686 20.13 -26.85 15.65
C GLU A 686 20.57 -28.31 15.87
N GLU A 687 20.05 -28.92 16.94
CA GLU A 687 20.37 -30.29 17.29
C GLU A 687 19.99 -31.26 16.15
N GLY A 688 20.94 -32.11 15.72
CA GLY A 688 20.74 -33.02 14.59
C GLY A 688 20.84 -32.38 13.20
N ALA A 689 21.01 -31.06 13.08
CA ALA A 689 21.13 -30.39 11.78
C ALA A 689 22.49 -30.64 11.10
N ALA A 690 23.55 -30.93 11.85
CA ALA A 690 24.93 -31.00 11.34
C ALA A 690 25.12 -31.99 10.18
N ASP A 691 24.45 -33.14 10.23
CA ASP A 691 24.55 -34.19 9.21
C ASP A 691 23.56 -34.00 8.03
N ARG A 692 22.62 -33.05 8.14
CA ARG A 692 21.65 -32.74 7.08
C ARG A 692 22.36 -32.22 5.83
N GLU A 693 21.88 -32.67 4.69
CA GLU A 693 22.31 -32.21 3.37
C GLU A 693 21.20 -31.39 2.72
N ILE A 694 21.59 -30.34 2.00
CA ILE A 694 20.71 -29.58 1.10
C ILE A 694 21.24 -29.71 -0.33
N ALA A 695 20.32 -29.72 -1.30
CA ALA A 695 20.66 -29.68 -2.72
C ALA A 695 20.64 -28.23 -3.19
N VAL A 696 21.75 -27.77 -3.74
CA VAL A 696 21.96 -26.38 -4.18
C VAL A 696 22.32 -26.39 -5.66
N PRO A 697 21.81 -25.46 -6.49
CA PRO A 697 22.24 -25.35 -7.90
C PRO A 697 23.76 -25.30 -8.03
N GLU A 698 24.32 -26.02 -9.00
CA GLU A 698 25.77 -26.10 -9.16
C GLU A 698 26.44 -24.72 -9.27
N GLU A 699 25.78 -23.76 -9.94
CA GLU A 699 26.30 -22.41 -10.13
C GLU A 699 26.38 -21.63 -8.81
N ILE A 700 25.43 -21.84 -7.90
CA ILE A 700 25.47 -21.23 -6.54
C ILE A 700 26.56 -21.89 -5.70
N ALA A 701 26.68 -23.22 -5.79
CA ALA A 701 27.73 -23.93 -5.08
C ALA A 701 29.13 -23.50 -5.55
N ASP A 702 29.32 -23.25 -6.85
CA ASP A 702 30.58 -22.75 -7.42
C ASP A 702 30.91 -21.37 -6.86
N LEU A 703 29.92 -20.48 -6.79
CA LEU A 703 30.08 -19.17 -6.17
C LEU A 703 30.41 -19.29 -4.67
N LEU A 704 29.76 -20.20 -3.94
CA LEU A 704 29.97 -20.40 -2.51
C LEU A 704 31.40 -20.83 -2.21
N GLU A 705 31.91 -21.84 -2.92
CA GLU A 705 33.27 -22.35 -2.76
C GLU A 705 34.32 -21.29 -3.07
N GLU A 706 34.13 -20.51 -4.14
CA GLU A 706 35.05 -19.44 -4.51
C GLU A 706 35.04 -18.30 -3.49
N VAL A 707 33.87 -17.87 -3.01
CA VAL A 707 33.76 -16.85 -1.97
C VAL A 707 34.36 -17.32 -0.65
N GLU A 708 34.15 -18.59 -0.27
CA GLU A 708 34.74 -19.20 0.92
C GLU A 708 36.27 -19.19 0.85
N ARG A 709 36.84 -19.64 -0.28
CA ARG A 709 38.29 -19.64 -0.52
C ARG A 709 38.87 -18.23 -0.42
N LEU A 710 38.30 -17.27 -1.14
CA LEU A 710 38.75 -15.87 -1.13
C LEU A 710 38.63 -15.24 0.25
N LEU A 711 37.56 -15.55 0.98
CA LEU A 711 37.37 -15.06 2.35
C LEU A 711 38.46 -15.64 3.26
N ALA A 712 38.74 -16.93 3.20
CA ALA A 712 39.81 -17.56 3.99
C ALA A 712 41.18 -16.91 3.71
N GLU A 713 41.51 -16.66 2.45
CA GLU A 713 42.73 -15.94 2.01
C GLU A 713 42.78 -14.49 2.51
N HIS A 714 41.64 -13.82 2.64
CA HIS A 714 41.59 -12.48 3.23
C HIS A 714 41.76 -12.53 4.75
N LEU A 715 41.10 -13.47 5.43
CA LEU A 715 41.13 -13.58 6.89
C LEU A 715 42.49 -14.02 7.44
N ASN A 716 43.25 -14.80 6.68
CA ASN A 716 44.61 -15.19 7.03
C ASN A 716 45.68 -14.16 6.62
N GLY A 717 45.29 -13.08 5.94
CA GLY A 717 46.17 -11.99 5.52
C GLY A 717 46.90 -12.17 4.19
N THR A 718 46.65 -13.24 3.43
CA THR A 718 47.26 -13.45 2.10
C THR A 718 46.65 -12.59 0.98
N LEU A 719 45.44 -12.07 1.18
CA LEU A 719 44.71 -11.25 0.22
C LEU A 719 44.30 -9.91 0.84
N ALA A 720 44.77 -8.82 0.25
CA ALA A 720 44.44 -7.47 0.70
C ALA A 720 42.94 -7.17 0.49
N GLN A 721 42.41 -6.18 1.22
CA GLN A 721 40.98 -5.85 1.20
C GLN A 721 40.44 -5.53 -0.20
N PHE A 722 41.17 -4.72 -0.98
CA PHE A 722 40.74 -4.35 -2.33
C PHE A 722 40.78 -5.54 -3.29
N ASP A 723 41.86 -6.33 -3.27
CA ASP A 723 41.99 -7.53 -4.13
C ASP A 723 40.94 -8.59 -3.78
N TYR A 724 40.60 -8.73 -2.50
CA TYR A 724 39.51 -9.59 -2.04
C TYR A 724 38.17 -9.14 -2.64
N TRP A 725 37.83 -7.87 -2.48
CA TRP A 725 36.59 -7.31 -3.03
C TRP A 725 36.53 -7.47 -4.56
N ASP A 726 37.61 -7.13 -5.27
CA ASP A 726 37.65 -7.20 -6.73
C ASP A 726 37.44 -8.63 -7.25
N ARG A 727 38.06 -9.62 -6.61
CA ARG A 727 37.91 -11.04 -6.97
C ARG A 727 36.52 -11.59 -6.64
N VAL A 728 35.94 -11.20 -5.50
CA VAL A 728 34.56 -11.59 -5.13
C VAL A 728 33.54 -10.96 -6.07
N ALA A 729 33.70 -9.68 -6.42
CA ALA A 729 32.85 -9.00 -7.39
C ALA A 729 32.96 -9.67 -8.78
N ALA A 730 34.16 -10.04 -9.21
CA ALA A 730 34.37 -10.79 -10.46
C ALA A 730 33.73 -12.19 -10.43
N ALA A 731 33.76 -12.89 -9.28
CA ALA A 731 33.08 -14.18 -9.12
C ALA A 731 31.55 -14.03 -9.24
N ARG A 732 30.97 -12.99 -8.62
CA ARG A 732 29.55 -12.62 -8.75
C ARG A 732 29.16 -12.30 -10.20
N GLU A 733 30.00 -11.56 -10.93
CA GLU A 733 29.77 -11.24 -12.34
C GLU A 733 29.78 -12.49 -13.23
N ARG A 734 30.74 -13.41 -13.02
CA ARG A 734 30.77 -14.71 -13.73
C ARG A 734 29.54 -15.55 -13.42
N TYR A 735 29.12 -15.60 -12.16
CA TYR A 735 27.89 -16.28 -11.74
C TYR A 735 26.67 -15.72 -12.48
N ARG A 736 26.50 -14.39 -12.51
CA ARG A 736 25.39 -13.73 -13.22
C ARG A 736 25.36 -14.06 -14.71
N GLU A 737 26.51 -14.12 -15.37
CA GLU A 737 26.58 -14.50 -16.78
C GLU A 737 26.22 -15.98 -16.98
N ALA A 738 26.67 -16.88 -16.10
CA ALA A 738 26.36 -18.29 -16.18
C ALA A 738 24.84 -18.59 -16.09
N ILE A 739 24.12 -17.81 -15.27
CA ILE A 739 22.67 -17.98 -15.07
C ILE A 739 21.81 -17.14 -16.03
N ARG A 740 22.41 -16.33 -16.91
CA ARG A 740 21.72 -15.31 -17.74
C ARG A 740 20.49 -15.88 -18.47
N PHE A 741 20.63 -17.06 -19.06
CA PHE A 741 19.59 -17.73 -19.82
C PHE A 741 18.87 -18.86 -19.06
N GLY A 742 19.18 -19.08 -17.79
CA GLY A 742 18.76 -20.25 -17.01
C GLY A 742 19.94 -21.01 -16.44
N ILE A 743 19.67 -22.05 -15.66
CA ILE A 743 20.68 -22.90 -15.00
C ILE A 743 20.83 -24.25 -15.70
N ALA A 744 21.91 -24.97 -15.44
CA ALA A 744 22.12 -26.32 -15.94
C ALA A 744 21.01 -27.28 -15.47
N GLY A 745 20.67 -27.19 -14.17
CA GLY A 745 19.69 -28.05 -13.50
C GLY A 745 20.30 -29.17 -12.66
N SER A 746 21.62 -29.33 -12.69
CA SER A 746 22.38 -30.14 -11.74
C SER A 746 22.48 -29.45 -10.38
N GLU A 747 22.41 -30.26 -9.33
CA GLU A 747 22.52 -29.80 -7.94
C GLU A 747 23.72 -30.47 -7.25
N ARG A 748 24.37 -29.71 -6.36
CA ARG A 748 25.44 -30.20 -5.48
C ARG A 748 24.92 -30.29 -4.04
N LYS A 749 25.27 -31.39 -3.37
CA LYS A 749 24.92 -31.62 -1.97
C LYS A 749 25.87 -30.87 -1.05
N VAL A 750 25.33 -30.03 -0.17
CA VAL A 750 26.07 -29.28 0.85
C VAL A 750 25.61 -29.71 2.23
N ARG A 751 26.56 -30.11 3.10
CA ARG A 751 26.27 -30.48 4.49
C ARG A 751 26.20 -29.24 5.38
N LEU A 752 25.16 -29.14 6.21
CA LEU A 752 24.93 -27.96 7.05
C LEU A 752 26.04 -27.75 8.10
N GLY A 753 26.63 -28.81 8.64
CA GLY A 753 27.74 -28.70 9.59
C GLY A 753 28.96 -27.95 9.03
N GLY A 754 29.29 -28.17 7.74
CA GLY A 754 30.35 -27.42 7.04
C GLY A 754 29.96 -25.97 6.77
N LEU A 755 28.73 -25.78 6.25
CA LEU A 755 28.17 -24.47 5.94
C LEU A 755 28.15 -23.52 7.15
N GLY A 756 27.85 -24.02 8.35
CA GLY A 756 27.86 -23.22 9.58
C GLY A 756 29.23 -22.55 9.86
N GLY A 757 30.34 -23.20 9.50
CA GLY A 757 31.68 -22.61 9.61
C GLY A 757 31.90 -21.43 8.66
N THR A 758 31.47 -21.60 7.41
CA THR A 758 31.51 -20.56 6.37
C THR A 758 30.67 -19.35 6.77
N LEU A 759 29.44 -19.57 7.25
CA LEU A 759 28.52 -18.52 7.71
C LEU A 759 29.10 -17.72 8.88
N ARG A 760 29.74 -18.38 9.87
CA ARG A 760 30.43 -17.68 10.97
C ARG A 760 31.58 -16.79 10.48
N SER A 761 32.31 -17.22 9.46
CA SER A 761 33.38 -16.43 8.84
C SER A 761 32.83 -15.20 8.11
N MET A 762 31.73 -15.36 7.36
CA MET A 762 31.02 -14.27 6.70
C MET A 762 30.49 -13.25 7.73
N LEU A 763 29.85 -13.72 8.80
CA LEU A 763 29.37 -12.89 9.89
C LEU A 763 30.52 -12.12 10.55
N GLY A 764 31.65 -12.76 10.81
CA GLY A 764 32.84 -12.10 11.33
C GLY A 764 33.40 -11.01 10.41
N LYS A 765 33.28 -11.15 9.08
CA LYS A 765 33.61 -10.10 8.11
C LYS A 765 32.66 -8.93 8.19
N ILE A 766 31.34 -9.17 8.25
CA ILE A 766 30.32 -8.13 8.41
C ILE A 766 30.54 -7.34 9.72
N GLU A 767 30.81 -8.01 10.85
CA GLU A 767 31.06 -7.32 12.13
C GLU A 767 32.31 -6.41 12.10
N ARG A 768 33.32 -6.75 11.30
CA ARG A 768 34.47 -5.84 11.07
C ARG A 768 34.02 -4.61 10.26
N GLY A 769 33.20 -4.80 9.23
CA GLY A 769 32.60 -3.72 8.45
C GLY A 769 31.74 -2.78 9.29
N ILE A 770 30.86 -3.33 10.13
CA ILE A 770 30.00 -2.55 11.03
C ILE A 770 30.84 -1.71 12.01
N ARG A 771 31.88 -2.29 12.61
CA ARG A 771 32.77 -1.53 13.51
C ARG A 771 33.50 -0.40 12.79
N GLU A 772 33.94 -0.62 11.56
CA GLU A 772 34.57 0.41 10.74
C GLU A 772 33.58 1.52 10.37
N ALA A 773 32.35 1.17 9.99
CA ALA A 773 31.28 2.12 9.72
C ALA A 773 30.98 3.00 10.95
N ILE A 774 30.82 2.40 12.13
CA ILE A 774 30.58 3.13 13.40
C ILE A 774 31.76 4.05 13.72
N ARG A 775 33.00 3.62 13.46
CA ARG A 775 34.20 4.45 13.64
C ARG A 775 34.16 5.67 12.72
N LEU A 776 33.83 5.48 11.44
CA LEU A 776 33.70 6.58 10.46
C LEU A 776 32.54 7.53 10.78
N GLY A 777 31.46 7.03 11.37
CA GLY A 777 30.31 7.83 11.80
C GLY A 777 30.41 8.41 13.22
N GLY A 778 31.62 8.49 13.81
CA GLY A 778 31.80 9.14 15.10
C GLY A 778 31.08 8.47 16.28
N GLY A 779 30.86 7.16 16.20
CA GLY A 779 30.17 6.39 17.24
C GLY A 779 28.67 6.20 17.02
N LEU A 780 28.13 6.65 15.88
CA LEU A 780 26.86 6.22 15.31
C LEU A 780 27.13 5.60 13.93
N THR A 781 26.30 4.66 13.50
CA THR A 781 26.43 4.14 12.14
C THR A 781 25.98 5.20 11.12
N PRO A 782 26.79 5.49 10.08
CA PRO A 782 26.29 6.13 8.87
C PRO A 782 25.24 5.22 8.21
N THR A 783 24.36 5.81 7.41
CA THR A 783 23.40 5.04 6.60
C THR A 783 23.98 4.76 5.22
N TYR A 784 24.61 5.77 4.61
CA TYR A 784 25.11 5.72 3.25
C TYR A 784 26.59 6.10 3.17
N PHE A 785 27.27 5.47 2.24
CA PHE A 785 28.62 5.83 1.81
C PHE A 785 28.61 6.23 0.34
N ALA A 786 29.52 7.10 -0.04
CA ALA A 786 29.90 7.37 -1.43
C ALA A 786 31.39 7.06 -1.59
N PHE A 787 31.78 6.62 -2.79
CA PHE A 787 33.17 6.26 -3.08
C PHE A 787 33.66 7.02 -4.30
N GLU A 788 34.92 7.44 -4.25
CA GLU A 788 35.61 8.05 -5.36
C GLU A 788 36.72 7.11 -5.86
N ALA A 789 36.87 7.01 -7.17
CA ALA A 789 37.96 6.25 -7.79
C ALA A 789 39.28 7.02 -7.61
N ALA A 790 40.00 6.73 -6.53
CA ALA A 790 41.25 7.40 -6.19
C ALA A 790 42.37 7.10 -7.20
N GLU A 791 42.37 5.90 -7.77
CA GLU A 791 43.31 5.48 -8.83
C GLU A 791 42.52 4.67 -9.87
N TYR A 792 42.63 5.05 -11.15
CA TYR A 792 41.95 4.37 -12.26
C TYR A 792 42.70 4.55 -13.59
N GLU A 793 42.39 3.68 -14.55
CA GLU A 793 42.95 3.69 -15.91
C GLU A 793 41.82 3.72 -16.95
N PRO A 794 41.97 4.49 -18.05
CA PRO A 794 41.05 4.41 -19.17
C PRO A 794 41.17 3.07 -19.90
N VAL A 795 40.05 2.51 -20.34
CA VAL A 795 40.06 1.30 -21.18
C VAL A 795 40.22 1.72 -22.64
N LEU A 796 41.27 1.24 -23.31
CA LEU A 796 41.62 1.59 -24.69
C LEU A 796 41.45 0.39 -25.63
N ASN A 797 41.09 0.63 -26.89
CA ASN A 797 41.07 -0.39 -27.95
C ASN A 797 42.49 -0.70 -28.45
N GLY A 798 42.61 -1.61 -29.43
CA GLY A 798 43.90 -1.99 -30.02
C GLY A 798 44.64 -0.85 -30.74
N GLN A 799 43.96 0.27 -31.00
CA GLN A 799 44.47 1.49 -31.62
C GLN A 799 44.80 2.59 -30.60
N GLY A 800 44.59 2.35 -29.29
CA GLY A 800 44.82 3.33 -28.23
C GLY A 800 43.69 4.35 -28.03
N GLU A 801 42.52 4.14 -28.65
CA GLU A 801 41.36 5.02 -28.52
C GLU A 801 40.46 4.57 -27.35
N PRO A 802 39.77 5.48 -26.65
CA PRO A 802 38.88 5.11 -25.55
C PRO A 802 37.74 4.21 -26.00
N VAL A 803 37.53 3.09 -25.29
CA VAL A 803 36.37 2.22 -25.49
C VAL A 803 35.14 2.86 -24.85
N ILE A 804 34.09 3.07 -25.63
CA ILE A 804 32.85 3.69 -25.17
C ILE A 804 31.90 2.61 -24.62
N SER A 805 31.28 2.89 -23.47
CA SER A 805 30.24 2.05 -22.85
C SER A 805 28.90 2.17 -23.57
N GLY A 806 27.96 1.26 -23.27
CA GLY A 806 26.56 1.40 -23.71
C GLY A 806 25.86 2.65 -23.17
N TYR A 807 26.40 3.29 -22.13
CA TYR A 807 25.92 4.58 -21.61
C TYR A 807 26.41 5.79 -22.44
N GLY A 808 27.35 5.59 -23.36
CA GLY A 808 27.89 6.66 -24.22
C GLY A 808 29.10 7.41 -23.65
N LEU A 809 29.73 6.90 -22.58
CA LEU A 809 30.93 7.47 -21.97
C LEU A 809 32.14 6.51 -22.02
N PRO A 810 33.39 7.02 -22.03
CA PRO A 810 34.60 6.19 -22.00
C PRO A 810 34.65 5.28 -20.77
N LYS A 811 35.04 4.02 -20.95
CA LYS A 811 35.16 3.05 -19.88
C LYS A 811 36.40 3.27 -19.00
N ALA A 812 36.30 2.90 -17.74
CA ALA A 812 37.40 2.94 -16.77
C ALA A 812 37.59 1.60 -16.04
N ARG A 813 38.83 1.31 -15.68
CA ARG A 813 39.18 0.30 -14.68
C ARG A 813 39.62 1.01 -13.40
N VAL A 814 38.94 0.75 -12.29
CA VAL A 814 39.30 1.33 -10.99
C VAL A 814 40.25 0.40 -10.26
N ASN A 815 41.37 0.93 -9.77
CA ASN A 815 42.39 0.21 -9.03
C ASN A 815 42.35 0.51 -7.52
N LYS A 816 41.66 1.58 -7.11
CA LYS A 816 41.52 1.97 -5.70
C LYS A 816 40.34 2.90 -5.48
N PHE A 817 39.64 2.71 -4.36
CA PHE A 817 38.59 3.61 -3.90
C PHE A 817 39.01 4.39 -2.64
N ALA A 818 38.52 5.62 -2.55
CA ALA A 818 38.45 6.39 -1.32
C ALA A 818 36.99 6.46 -0.86
N VAL A 819 36.73 6.16 0.41
CA VAL A 819 35.37 6.18 0.98
C VAL A 819 35.08 7.48 1.71
N ARG A 820 33.83 7.94 1.63
CA ARG A 820 33.30 9.04 2.42
C ARG A 820 31.93 8.66 2.97
N ALA A 821 31.77 8.74 4.28
CA ALA A 821 30.46 8.63 4.92
C ALA A 821 29.63 9.90 4.63
N LEU A 822 28.35 9.72 4.29
CA LEU A 822 27.42 10.84 4.19
C LEU A 822 26.99 11.30 5.59
N PRO A 823 26.43 12.53 5.72
CA PRO A 823 25.80 12.99 6.94
C PRO A 823 24.77 11.98 7.48
N HIS A 824 24.53 11.98 8.79
CA HIS A 824 23.66 10.97 9.41
C HIS A 824 22.23 11.03 8.88
N PHE A 825 21.69 9.83 8.60
CA PHE A 825 20.28 9.58 8.37
C PHE A 825 19.76 8.67 9.48
N LEU A 826 18.51 8.83 9.89
CA LEU A 826 17.91 8.02 10.97
C LEU A 826 17.82 6.53 10.62
N GLU A 827 17.76 6.19 9.33
CA GLU A 827 17.57 4.82 8.86
C GLU A 827 18.65 3.85 9.35
N GLY A 828 19.93 4.19 9.19
CA GLY A 828 21.06 3.36 9.60
C GLY A 828 20.99 3.03 11.09
N PRO A 829 20.95 4.02 11.99
CA PRO A 829 20.80 3.78 13.43
C PRO A 829 19.53 3.01 13.80
N ALA A 830 18.38 3.29 13.15
CA ALA A 830 17.13 2.57 13.41
C ALA A 830 17.20 1.08 13.02
N ARG A 831 17.87 0.77 11.90
CA ARG A 831 18.12 -0.62 11.47
C ARG A 831 19.16 -1.30 12.34
N TRP A 832 20.22 -0.60 12.72
CA TRP A 832 21.27 -1.10 13.60
C TRP A 832 20.72 -1.55 14.95
N LEU A 833 19.85 -0.75 15.58
CA LEU A 833 19.21 -1.06 16.86
C LEU A 833 18.50 -2.42 16.86
N LYS A 834 17.95 -2.86 15.73
CA LYS A 834 17.33 -4.20 15.59
C LYS A 834 18.32 -5.35 15.75
N THR A 835 19.61 -5.09 15.59
CA THR A 835 20.70 -6.06 15.69
C THR A 835 21.49 -5.97 17.00
N VAL A 836 21.16 -5.00 17.85
CA VAL A 836 21.80 -4.79 19.15
C VAL A 836 21.08 -5.65 20.19
N GLU A 837 21.84 -6.54 20.84
CA GLU A 837 21.32 -7.44 21.88
C GLU A 837 21.47 -6.87 23.30
N ASP A 838 22.49 -6.04 23.54
CA ASP A 838 22.68 -5.38 24.83
C ASP A 838 21.80 -4.13 24.95
N VAL A 839 20.88 -4.15 25.91
CA VAL A 839 19.98 -3.03 26.22
C VAL A 839 20.75 -1.76 26.59
N ASN A 840 21.92 -1.87 27.22
CA ASN A 840 22.74 -0.70 27.56
C ASN A 840 23.37 -0.06 26.32
N GLU A 841 23.84 -0.87 25.37
CA GLU A 841 24.34 -0.37 24.08
C GLU A 841 23.20 0.30 23.30
N ALA A 842 22.02 -0.32 23.26
CA ALA A 842 20.84 0.26 22.64
C ALA A 842 20.46 1.61 23.29
N LYS A 843 20.52 1.70 24.63
CA LYS A 843 20.25 2.93 25.37
C LYS A 843 21.27 4.02 25.04
N GLN A 844 22.56 3.70 24.98
CA GLN A 844 23.59 4.66 24.58
C GLN A 844 23.40 5.15 23.14
N ALA A 845 23.00 4.27 22.22
CA ALA A 845 22.66 4.65 20.86
C ALA A 845 21.44 5.59 20.83
N TYR A 846 20.38 5.27 21.56
CA TYR A 846 19.20 6.15 21.72
C TYR A 846 19.59 7.54 22.24
N GLU A 847 20.40 7.62 23.30
CA GLU A 847 20.85 8.89 23.89
C GLU A 847 21.66 9.72 22.89
N LYS A 848 22.55 9.09 22.11
CA LYS A 848 23.31 9.76 21.04
C LYS A 848 22.43 10.25 19.90
N ILE A 849 21.46 9.45 19.46
CA ILE A 849 20.52 9.84 18.38
C ILE A 849 19.68 11.03 18.85
N ARG A 850 19.13 10.97 20.07
CA ARG A 850 18.32 12.04 20.65
C ARG A 850 19.11 13.33 20.91
N ALA A 851 20.41 13.23 21.20
CA ALA A 851 21.29 14.38 21.36
C ALA A 851 21.84 14.93 20.03
N SER A 852 21.57 14.25 18.91
CA SER A 852 22.04 14.69 17.58
C SER A 852 21.00 15.56 16.87
N ASP A 853 21.44 16.23 15.80
CA ASP A 853 20.56 16.97 14.90
C ASP A 853 19.53 16.11 14.17
N LEU A 854 19.46 14.79 14.40
CA LEU A 854 18.33 13.96 13.94
C LEU A 854 17.06 14.22 14.76
N PHE A 855 17.16 14.74 15.98
CA PHE A 855 16.00 15.06 16.80
C PHE A 855 15.57 16.52 16.58
N ASP A 856 14.31 16.73 16.23
CA ASP A 856 13.68 18.04 16.16
C ASP A 856 13.15 18.41 17.56
N GLU A 857 13.92 19.22 18.30
CA GLU A 857 13.57 19.60 19.67
C GLU A 857 12.21 20.30 19.77
N ARG A 858 11.83 21.08 18.75
CA ARG A 858 10.58 21.85 18.76
C ARG A 858 9.36 20.95 18.57
N LEU A 859 9.48 19.94 17.72
CA LEU A 859 8.39 18.99 17.47
C LEU A 859 8.43 17.78 18.42
N GLY A 860 9.57 17.47 19.02
CA GLY A 860 9.77 16.26 19.81
C GLY A 860 9.73 14.99 18.96
N MET A 861 10.27 15.05 17.74
CA MET A 861 10.21 13.99 16.73
C MET A 861 11.55 13.80 16.01
N TYR A 862 11.71 12.70 15.28
CA TYR A 862 12.95 12.36 14.59
C TYR A 862 12.89 12.63 13.09
N LYS A 863 13.88 13.37 12.59
CA LYS A 863 14.06 13.73 11.17
C LYS A 863 14.71 12.59 10.40
N THR A 864 14.48 12.55 9.10
CA THR A 864 15.11 11.56 8.19
C THR A 864 16.63 11.72 8.13
N SER A 865 17.13 12.95 8.17
CA SER A 865 18.56 13.28 8.11
C SER A 865 18.88 14.54 8.91
N VAL A 866 20.17 14.71 9.20
CA VAL A 866 20.76 16.01 9.56
C VAL A 866 20.90 16.89 8.32
N SER A 867 21.44 18.11 8.48
CA SER A 867 21.65 19.04 7.34
C SER A 867 22.49 18.40 6.24
N LEU A 868 21.98 18.50 5.01
CA LEU A 868 22.67 18.06 3.81
C LEU A 868 23.34 19.22 3.06
N ASP A 869 23.44 20.42 3.64
CA ASP A 869 23.89 21.60 2.89
C ASP A 869 25.32 21.49 2.37
N GLY A 870 26.17 20.73 3.08
CA GLY A 870 27.55 20.43 2.66
C GLY A 870 27.66 19.39 1.52
N GLU A 871 26.57 18.75 1.13
CA GLU A 871 26.55 17.77 0.03
C GLU A 871 26.24 18.41 -1.32
N SER A 872 26.78 17.82 -2.39
CA SER A 872 26.47 18.22 -3.77
C SER A 872 25.11 17.67 -4.21
N HIS A 873 24.56 18.20 -5.30
CA HIS A 873 23.35 17.63 -5.91
C HIS A 873 23.54 16.22 -6.50
N GLU A 874 24.79 15.75 -6.59
CA GLU A 874 25.12 14.44 -7.16
C GLU A 874 24.65 13.27 -6.29
N ILE A 875 24.41 13.48 -4.99
CA ILE A 875 23.87 12.43 -4.11
C ILE A 875 22.39 12.10 -4.42
N GLY A 876 21.70 12.96 -5.17
CA GLY A 876 20.32 12.76 -5.59
C GLY A 876 19.42 13.97 -5.35
N ARG A 877 18.15 13.85 -5.79
CA ARG A 877 17.14 14.92 -5.69
C ARG A 877 16.86 15.37 -4.26
N ILE A 878 17.19 14.53 -3.26
CA ILE A 878 17.04 14.89 -1.84
C ILE A 878 17.69 16.23 -1.52
N ARG A 879 18.86 16.52 -2.10
CA ARG A 879 19.62 17.74 -1.83
C ARG A 879 18.95 18.98 -2.42
N ALA A 880 18.13 18.80 -3.45
CA ALA A 880 17.38 19.87 -4.11
C ALA A 880 16.09 20.25 -3.36
N PHE A 881 15.56 19.36 -2.53
CA PHE A 881 14.40 19.69 -1.71
C PHE A 881 14.75 20.73 -0.65
N THR A 882 13.76 21.52 -0.24
CA THR A 882 13.87 22.43 0.91
C THR A 882 14.08 21.61 2.19
N PRO A 883 14.94 22.03 3.13
CA PRO A 883 15.02 21.40 4.46
C PRO A 883 13.64 21.26 5.11
N GLY A 884 13.40 20.12 5.73
CA GLY A 884 12.11 19.80 6.35
C GLY A 884 10.98 19.49 5.38
N TRP A 885 11.29 19.18 4.12
CA TRP A 885 10.31 18.88 3.08
C TRP A 885 10.60 17.55 2.40
N LEU A 886 9.55 16.76 2.14
CA LEU A 886 9.64 15.42 1.56
C LEU A 886 10.71 14.58 2.30
N GLU A 887 11.63 13.90 1.63
CA GLU A 887 12.62 13.05 2.30
C GLU A 887 13.77 13.83 2.96
N ARG A 888 13.95 15.13 2.65
CA ARG A 888 15.05 15.93 3.19
C ARG A 888 14.69 16.52 4.56
N GLU A 889 15.34 16.04 5.61
CA GLU A 889 15.29 16.62 6.96
C GLU A 889 13.87 16.77 7.55
N SER A 890 12.85 16.12 6.97
CA SER A 890 11.48 16.09 7.51
C SER A 890 11.32 14.96 8.53
N VAL A 891 10.22 14.93 9.28
CA VAL A 891 9.80 13.71 9.97
C VAL A 891 9.08 12.85 8.94
N PHE A 892 9.79 11.95 8.27
CA PHE A 892 9.17 10.97 7.40
C PHE A 892 8.57 9.86 8.26
N LEU A 893 7.24 9.82 8.35
CA LEU A 893 6.51 9.09 9.40
C LEU A 893 6.84 7.59 9.39
N HIS A 894 7.03 7.02 8.20
CA HIS A 894 7.44 5.62 8.06
C HIS A 894 8.78 5.33 8.73
N MET A 895 9.79 6.18 8.53
CA MET A 895 11.11 6.00 9.15
C MET A 895 11.07 6.27 10.66
N SER A 896 10.34 7.31 11.07
CA SER A 896 10.10 7.60 12.49
C SER A 896 9.47 6.40 13.20
N TYR A 897 8.46 5.76 12.60
CA TYR A 897 7.83 4.58 13.19
C TYR A 897 8.71 3.33 13.14
N LYS A 898 9.57 3.16 12.13
CA LYS A 898 10.62 2.13 12.15
C LYS A 898 11.54 2.30 13.36
N TYR A 899 11.92 3.55 13.68
CA TYR A 899 12.73 3.84 14.85
C TYR A 899 12.00 3.56 16.16
N LEU A 900 10.74 4.00 16.30
CA LEU A 900 9.92 3.66 17.49
C LEU A 900 9.79 2.14 17.66
N LEU A 901 9.51 1.41 16.58
CA LEU A 901 9.46 -0.04 16.60
C LEU A 901 10.82 -0.64 16.99
N ALA A 902 11.94 -0.05 16.57
CA ALA A 902 13.28 -0.49 16.97
C ALA A 902 13.49 -0.30 18.47
N LEU A 903 13.10 0.84 19.07
CA LEU A 903 13.18 1.06 20.52
C LEU A 903 12.41 -0.01 21.30
N LEU A 904 11.17 -0.30 20.89
CA LEU A 904 10.36 -1.36 21.48
C LEU A 904 11.00 -2.74 21.26
N LYS A 905 11.59 -2.99 20.10
CA LYS A 905 12.26 -4.26 19.77
C LYS A 905 13.53 -4.49 20.60
N SER A 906 14.31 -3.44 20.88
CA SER A 906 15.55 -3.47 21.67
C SER A 906 15.34 -3.40 23.19
N GLY A 907 14.10 -3.43 23.68
CA GLY A 907 13.78 -3.46 25.12
C GLY A 907 13.77 -2.09 25.80
N LEU A 908 13.84 -1.00 25.04
CA LEU A 908 13.77 0.39 25.54
C LEU A 908 12.31 0.83 25.71
N THR A 909 11.50 0.04 26.42
CA THR A 909 10.04 0.23 26.51
C THR A 909 9.65 1.57 27.15
N GLU A 910 10.39 2.03 28.17
CA GLU A 910 10.13 3.33 28.81
C GLU A 910 10.37 4.49 27.84
N GLN A 911 11.50 4.46 27.12
CA GLN A 911 11.85 5.47 26.11
C GLN A 911 10.83 5.43 24.97
N PHE A 912 10.46 4.23 24.50
CA PHE A 912 9.42 4.06 23.49
C PHE A 912 8.12 4.77 23.87
N PHE A 913 7.60 4.58 25.09
CA PHE A 913 6.34 5.23 25.49
C PHE A 913 6.47 6.75 25.69
N ALA A 914 7.66 7.24 26.03
CA ALA A 914 7.93 8.68 26.06
C ALA A 914 7.87 9.27 24.65
N GLU A 915 8.55 8.67 23.67
CA GLU A 915 8.57 9.15 22.28
C GLU A 915 7.22 8.93 21.57
N LEU A 916 6.49 7.86 21.91
CA LEU A 916 5.19 7.52 21.32
C LEU A 916 4.17 8.65 21.50
N ARG A 917 4.17 9.33 22.65
CA ARG A 917 3.22 10.41 22.98
C ARG A 917 3.42 11.68 22.16
N THR A 918 4.62 11.91 21.64
CA THR A 918 4.92 13.06 20.77
C THR A 918 4.96 12.67 19.30
N SER A 919 5.11 11.39 18.98
CA SER A 919 5.36 10.92 17.61
C SER A 919 4.14 10.30 16.93
N LEU A 920 3.22 9.64 17.65
CA LEU A 920 2.04 9.05 17.01
C LEU A 920 0.98 10.11 16.70
N ILE A 921 0.44 10.04 15.49
CA ILE A 921 -0.60 10.94 14.97
C ILE A 921 -1.79 11.21 15.92
N PRO A 922 -2.41 10.22 16.61
CA PRO A 922 -3.53 10.48 17.50
C PRO A 922 -3.21 11.37 18.71
N PHE A 923 -1.94 11.60 19.03
CA PHE A 923 -1.54 12.49 20.13
C PHE A 923 -1.12 13.89 19.67
N LEU A 924 -1.11 14.16 18.37
CA LEU A 924 -0.73 15.47 17.84
C LEU A 924 -1.88 16.46 17.96
N ASP A 925 -1.54 17.76 18.06
CA ASP A 925 -2.52 18.83 17.93
C ASP A 925 -3.07 18.87 16.48
N PRO A 926 -4.37 18.59 16.26
CA PRO A 926 -4.96 18.60 14.92
C PRO A 926 -4.88 19.98 14.23
N ALA A 927 -4.81 21.09 14.98
CA ALA A 927 -4.63 22.42 14.40
C ALA A 927 -3.22 22.64 13.83
N VAL A 928 -2.21 21.99 14.42
CA VAL A 928 -0.83 21.97 13.92
C VAL A 928 -0.72 20.98 12.77
N TYR A 929 -1.12 19.72 12.99
CA TYR A 929 -1.08 18.64 12.00
C TYR A 929 -1.87 18.97 10.73
N GLY A 930 -3.00 19.66 10.87
CA GLY A 930 -3.75 20.27 9.78
C GLY A 930 -4.69 19.33 9.01
N ARG A 931 -4.85 18.08 9.47
CA ARG A 931 -5.74 17.06 8.90
C ARG A 931 -6.20 16.09 10.00
N SER A 932 -6.97 15.06 9.64
CA SER A 932 -7.49 14.06 10.58
C SER A 932 -6.39 13.36 11.36
N THR A 933 -6.45 13.36 12.70
CA THR A 933 -5.50 12.63 13.55
C THR A 933 -5.78 11.12 13.63
N LEU A 934 -6.73 10.62 12.84
CA LEU A 934 -6.92 9.20 12.58
C LEU A 934 -6.07 8.72 11.39
N GLU A 935 -5.67 9.63 10.50
CA GLU A 935 -5.03 9.32 9.22
C GLU A 935 -3.54 9.66 9.27
N ASN A 936 -2.70 8.67 8.94
CA ASN A 936 -1.27 8.91 8.77
C ASN A 936 -0.99 9.87 7.60
N SER A 937 0.16 10.53 7.65
CA SER A 937 0.76 11.23 6.51
C SER A 937 2.05 10.55 6.08
N SER A 938 2.58 10.84 4.89
CA SER A 938 3.93 10.37 4.52
C SER A 938 4.98 11.06 5.37
N PHE A 939 4.88 12.39 5.49
CA PHE A 939 5.82 13.19 6.26
C PHE A 939 5.13 14.33 7.01
N ILE A 940 5.85 14.86 7.99
CA ILE A 940 5.53 16.09 8.73
C ILE A 940 6.69 17.07 8.54
N ALA A 941 6.36 18.31 8.16
CA ALA A 941 7.38 19.34 7.97
C ALA A 941 7.98 19.76 9.31
N THR A 942 9.31 19.77 9.38
CA THR A 942 10.10 20.00 10.61
C THR A 942 10.33 21.47 10.89
N SER A 943 10.87 21.77 12.06
CA SER A 943 11.20 23.13 12.48
C SER A 943 12.39 23.76 11.74
N VAL A 944 13.12 22.98 10.95
CA VAL A 944 14.18 23.45 10.04
C VAL A 944 13.64 23.96 8.71
N ASN A 945 12.36 23.76 8.41
CA ASN A 945 11.77 24.37 7.23
C ASN A 945 11.84 25.90 7.34
N PRO A 946 12.15 26.64 6.26
CA PRO A 946 12.22 28.09 6.32
C PRO A 946 10.86 28.76 6.54
N ASP A 947 9.74 28.07 6.25
CA ASP A 947 8.38 28.59 6.50
C ASP A 947 7.81 28.07 7.84
N PRO A 948 7.75 28.91 8.88
CA PRO A 948 7.21 28.53 10.19
C PRO A 948 5.74 28.15 10.18
N GLN A 949 4.97 28.48 9.14
CA GLN A 949 3.56 28.08 9.03
C GLN A 949 3.39 26.60 8.68
N THR A 950 4.44 25.95 8.18
CA THR A 950 4.43 24.52 7.83
C THR A 950 4.83 23.62 8.99
N HIS A 951 5.48 24.15 10.03
CA HIS A 951 6.05 23.34 11.11
C HIS A 951 4.99 22.49 11.79
N GLY A 952 5.23 21.17 11.84
CA GLY A 952 4.32 20.19 12.43
C GLY A 952 3.12 19.81 11.54
N ARG A 953 2.99 20.35 10.33
CA ARG A 953 1.92 19.99 9.39
C ARG A 953 2.21 18.67 8.68
N GLY A 954 1.20 17.81 8.61
CA GLY A 954 1.26 16.56 7.84
C GLY A 954 0.95 16.75 6.36
N TYR A 955 1.63 15.97 5.50
CA TYR A 955 1.51 15.98 4.05
C TYR A 955 1.42 14.57 3.47
N VAL A 956 0.63 14.41 2.40
CA VAL A 956 0.45 13.16 1.66
C VAL A 956 -0.29 12.10 2.48
N ALA A 957 -1.61 12.03 2.37
CA ALA A 957 -2.45 11.26 3.29
C ALA A 957 -2.36 9.72 3.16
N ARG A 958 -2.67 9.07 4.28
CA ARG A 958 -3.06 7.67 4.47
C ARG A 958 -2.04 6.62 4.08
N LEU A 959 -1.99 6.19 2.80
CA LEU A 959 -1.33 4.98 2.30
C LEU A 959 0.21 5.01 2.41
N SER A 960 0.69 5.03 3.65
CA SER A 960 2.08 5.17 4.08
C SER A 960 2.54 3.88 4.73
N GLY A 961 3.84 3.57 4.62
CA GLY A 961 4.43 2.40 5.26
C GLY A 961 4.42 2.47 6.79
N SER A 962 4.12 3.64 7.36
CA SER A 962 3.93 3.81 8.80
C SER A 962 2.83 2.92 9.36
N THR A 963 1.79 2.57 8.58
CA THR A 963 0.72 1.68 9.05
C THR A 963 1.25 0.28 9.35
N ALA A 964 2.10 -0.28 8.48
CA ALA A 964 2.73 -1.58 8.69
C ALA A 964 3.64 -1.61 9.94
N GLU A 965 4.35 -0.51 10.21
CA GLU A 965 5.16 -0.38 11.44
C GLU A 965 4.26 -0.22 12.68
N PHE A 966 3.17 0.55 12.57
CA PHE A 966 2.19 0.69 13.64
C PHE A 966 1.53 -0.64 14.01
N LEU A 967 1.11 -1.44 13.03
CA LEU A 967 0.57 -2.78 13.30
C LEU A 967 1.59 -3.67 14.02
N SER A 968 2.87 -3.57 13.66
CA SER A 968 3.93 -4.31 14.35
C SER A 968 4.13 -3.82 15.80
N MET A 969 4.06 -2.52 16.03
CA MET A 969 4.09 -1.95 17.39
C MET A 969 2.86 -2.40 18.20
N TRP A 970 1.67 -2.33 17.60
CA TRP A 970 0.42 -2.76 18.22
C TRP A 970 0.48 -4.23 18.63
N THR A 971 0.90 -5.14 17.74
CA THR A 971 1.03 -6.57 18.07
C THR A 971 2.01 -6.79 19.22
N ALA A 972 3.17 -6.14 19.18
CA ALA A 972 4.17 -6.23 20.24
C ALA A 972 3.73 -5.59 21.57
N MET A 973 2.87 -4.57 21.54
CA MET A 973 2.28 -3.96 22.74
C MET A 973 1.20 -4.87 23.35
N MET A 974 0.26 -5.33 22.53
CA MET A 974 -0.95 -6.03 22.99
C MET A 974 -0.67 -7.49 23.35
N ALA A 975 -0.05 -8.25 22.46
CA ALA A 975 0.24 -9.67 22.68
C ALA A 975 1.66 -9.88 23.26
N GLY A 976 2.61 -9.10 22.75
CA GLY A 976 4.03 -9.24 23.07
C GLY A 976 4.82 -9.97 21.97
N LYS A 977 6.05 -10.39 22.25
CA LYS A 977 6.97 -11.02 21.27
C LYS A 977 7.10 -12.51 21.52
N ARG A 978 7.19 -13.30 20.44
CA ARG A 978 7.34 -14.77 20.49
C ARG A 978 6.34 -15.39 21.46
N VAL A 979 5.06 -15.11 21.25
CA VAL A 979 3.99 -15.54 22.16
C VAL A 979 3.78 -17.05 22.07
N PHE A 980 3.96 -17.65 20.88
CA PHE A 980 4.07 -19.10 20.71
C PHE A 980 5.53 -19.55 20.78
N ARG A 981 5.79 -20.67 21.47
CA ARG A 981 7.13 -21.27 21.62
C ARG A 981 7.02 -22.78 21.75
N MET A 982 8.13 -23.47 21.51
CA MET A 982 8.28 -24.88 21.86
C MET A 982 8.89 -25.01 23.27
N ASN A 983 8.26 -25.80 24.13
CA ASN A 983 8.81 -26.27 25.39
C ASN A 983 8.99 -27.79 25.31
N GLY A 984 10.20 -28.24 24.97
CA GLY A 984 10.40 -29.61 24.48
C GLY A 984 9.62 -29.81 23.18
N ASN A 985 8.74 -30.82 23.15
CA ASN A 985 7.90 -31.14 21.99
C ASN A 985 6.48 -30.54 22.08
N GLU A 986 6.19 -29.75 23.10
CA GLU A 986 4.86 -29.17 23.31
C GLU A 986 4.83 -27.69 22.93
N LEU A 987 3.78 -27.29 22.21
CA LEU A 987 3.51 -25.89 21.90
C LEU A 987 2.98 -25.16 23.14
N VAL A 988 3.54 -24.00 23.45
CA VAL A 988 3.06 -23.13 24.53
C VAL A 988 2.72 -21.74 24.01
N LEU A 989 1.68 -21.13 24.57
CA LEU A 989 1.27 -19.75 24.37
C LEU A 989 1.45 -18.97 25.67
N ALA A 990 2.26 -17.92 25.64
CA ALA A 990 2.49 -17.01 26.77
C ALA A 990 2.43 -15.56 26.32
N PHE A 991 1.41 -14.83 26.77
CA PHE A 991 1.31 -13.39 26.55
C PHE A 991 2.36 -12.64 27.38
N ASN A 992 2.98 -11.63 26.77
CA ASN A 992 3.98 -10.77 27.42
C ASN A 992 3.77 -9.30 27.01
N PRO A 993 2.60 -8.71 27.34
CA PRO A 993 2.23 -7.36 26.89
C PRO A 993 3.21 -6.29 27.36
N GLN A 994 3.40 -5.25 26.56
CA GLN A 994 4.15 -4.04 26.89
C GLN A 994 3.17 -2.87 26.89
N LEU A 995 2.43 -2.69 27.98
CA LEU A 995 1.31 -1.75 28.10
C LEU A 995 1.52 -0.80 29.29
N PRO A 996 1.37 0.51 29.09
CA PRO A 996 1.38 1.47 30.17
C PRO A 996 0.02 1.53 30.85
N GLY A 997 0.03 1.86 32.14
CA GLY A 997 -1.16 1.95 32.99
C GLY A 997 -2.27 2.87 32.46
N TRP A 998 -1.89 3.91 31.71
CA TRP A 998 -2.83 4.90 31.16
C TRP A 998 -3.66 4.38 29.98
N LEU A 999 -3.37 3.21 29.43
CA LEU A 999 -4.22 2.58 28.41
C LEU A 999 -5.41 1.82 29.01
N PHE A 1000 -5.40 1.51 30.31
CA PHE A 1000 -6.47 0.78 30.97
C PHE A 1000 -7.62 1.71 31.36
N ASP A 1001 -8.85 1.30 31.03
CA ASP A 1001 -10.08 2.06 31.28
C ASP A 1001 -10.35 2.27 32.78
N GLU A 1002 -11.39 2.98 33.16
CA GLU A 1002 -11.73 3.25 34.58
C GLU A 1002 -11.87 1.98 35.45
N ARG A 1003 -12.19 0.83 34.85
CA ARG A 1003 -12.30 -0.47 35.52
C ARG A 1003 -10.98 -1.25 35.55
N GLY A 1004 -9.93 -0.68 34.95
CA GLY A 1004 -8.63 -1.35 34.80
C GLY A 1004 -8.62 -2.36 33.66
N GLU A 1005 -9.52 -2.24 32.67
CA GLU A 1005 -9.62 -3.17 31.55
C GLU A 1005 -8.98 -2.62 30.27
N LEU A 1006 -8.38 -3.52 29.49
CA LEU A 1006 -7.99 -3.29 28.10
C LEU A 1006 -8.32 -4.55 27.29
N SER A 1007 -8.98 -4.40 26.14
CA SER A 1007 -9.36 -5.52 25.29
C SER A 1007 -8.83 -5.37 23.87
N PHE A 1008 -8.45 -6.49 23.26
CA PHE A 1008 -8.05 -6.54 21.85
C PHE A 1008 -8.39 -7.90 21.21
N ARG A 1009 -8.48 -7.93 19.89
CA ARG A 1009 -8.67 -9.16 19.11
C ARG A 1009 -7.32 -9.79 18.77
N PHE A 1010 -7.08 -11.02 19.23
CA PHE A 1010 -5.88 -11.80 18.94
C PHE A 1010 -6.16 -12.80 17.81
N LEU A 1011 -5.26 -12.89 16.83
CA LEU A 1011 -5.36 -13.79 15.67
C LEU A 1011 -6.69 -13.65 14.88
N GLY A 1012 -7.26 -12.44 14.88
CA GLY A 1012 -8.53 -12.11 14.22
C GLY A 1012 -9.79 -12.70 14.87
N THR A 1013 -9.66 -13.72 15.73
CA THR A 1013 -10.80 -14.53 16.20
C THR A 1013 -11.00 -14.57 17.71
N THR A 1014 -9.96 -14.43 18.53
CA THR A 1014 -10.05 -14.55 20.00
C THR A 1014 -10.07 -13.18 20.68
N ASP A 1015 -11.12 -12.85 21.42
CA ASP A 1015 -11.17 -11.63 22.23
C ASP A 1015 -10.32 -11.80 23.51
N VAL A 1016 -9.25 -11.02 23.65
CA VAL A 1016 -8.39 -11.01 24.85
C VAL A 1016 -8.69 -9.78 25.68
N THR A 1017 -8.89 -9.94 26.98
CA THR A 1017 -9.08 -8.83 27.93
C THR A 1017 -8.10 -8.94 29.10
N TYR A 1018 -7.28 -7.92 29.27
CA TYR A 1018 -6.43 -7.75 30.44
C TYR A 1018 -7.22 -7.03 31.54
N VAL A 1019 -7.19 -7.57 32.76
CA VAL A 1019 -7.81 -6.98 33.96
C VAL A 1019 -6.68 -6.57 34.93
N ASN A 1020 -6.47 -5.26 35.05
CA ASN A 1020 -5.41 -4.63 35.84
C ASN A 1020 -5.99 -3.52 36.73
N PRO A 1021 -6.61 -3.87 37.88
CA PRO A 1021 -7.31 -2.90 38.72
C PRO A 1021 -6.41 -1.78 39.26
N GLN A 1022 -5.11 -2.06 39.43
CA GLN A 1022 -4.13 -1.07 39.91
C GLN A 1022 -3.60 -0.17 38.79
N LYS A 1023 -3.93 -0.45 37.53
CA LYS A 1023 -3.41 0.25 36.35
C LYS A 1023 -1.89 0.37 36.36
N LYS A 1024 -1.19 -0.66 36.84
CA LYS A 1024 0.28 -0.71 36.79
C LYS A 1024 0.75 -0.91 35.34
N ASN A 1025 1.93 -0.41 35.01
CA ASN A 1025 2.56 -0.77 33.73
C ASN A 1025 2.80 -2.29 33.69
N THR A 1026 2.75 -2.93 32.53
CA THR A 1026 3.13 -4.36 32.37
C THR A 1026 4.62 -4.53 32.03
N TYR A 1027 5.39 -3.45 32.14
CA TYR A 1027 6.84 -3.40 31.93
C TYR A 1027 7.50 -2.59 33.06
N GLY A 1028 8.83 -2.71 33.17
CA GLY A 1028 9.61 -2.08 34.25
C GLY A 1028 9.74 -2.95 35.50
N ALA A 1029 10.31 -2.36 36.57
CA ALA A 1029 10.65 -3.07 37.80
C ALA A 1029 9.42 -3.39 38.69
N ASP A 1030 8.42 -2.50 38.74
CA ASP A 1030 7.15 -2.69 39.49
C ASP A 1030 5.99 -3.06 38.53
N ARG A 1031 6.28 -3.92 37.55
CA ARG A 1031 5.30 -4.30 36.53
C ARG A 1031 4.19 -5.20 37.10
N ALA A 1032 2.99 -5.09 36.54
CA ALA A 1032 1.95 -6.08 36.74
C ALA A 1032 2.32 -7.39 36.03
N GLU A 1033 2.11 -8.53 36.68
CA GLU A 1033 2.39 -9.85 36.12
C GLU A 1033 1.11 -10.66 35.92
N ILE A 1034 1.10 -11.56 34.93
CA ILE A 1034 -0.05 -12.44 34.68
C ILE A 1034 -0.13 -13.46 35.81
N ARG A 1035 -1.27 -13.46 36.51
CA ARG A 1035 -1.56 -14.37 37.63
C ARG A 1035 -2.42 -15.54 37.21
N ARG A 1036 -3.38 -15.29 36.31
CA ARG A 1036 -4.37 -16.28 35.90
C ARG A 1036 -4.90 -15.99 34.50
N LEU A 1037 -5.17 -17.04 33.74
CA LEU A 1037 -5.93 -16.97 32.49
C LEU A 1037 -7.26 -17.72 32.63
N THR A 1038 -8.35 -17.13 32.16
CA THR A 1038 -9.63 -17.80 31.96
C THR A 1038 -9.90 -17.89 30.46
N VAL A 1039 -9.95 -19.11 29.94
CA VAL A 1039 -10.17 -19.42 28.53
C VAL A 1039 -11.62 -19.88 28.33
N LEU A 1040 -12.31 -19.29 27.37
CA LEU A 1040 -13.65 -19.70 26.93
C LEU A 1040 -13.58 -20.16 25.47
N GLU A 1041 -13.82 -21.45 25.26
CA GLU A 1041 -13.87 -22.07 23.94
C GLU A 1041 -15.22 -21.78 23.24
N GLN A 1042 -15.26 -21.87 21.91
CA GLN A 1042 -16.49 -21.66 21.13
C GLN A 1042 -17.64 -22.59 21.53
N GLY A 1043 -17.34 -23.78 22.07
CA GLY A 1043 -18.33 -24.74 22.60
C GLY A 1043 -18.90 -24.39 23.99
N GLY A 1044 -18.45 -23.29 24.60
CA GLY A 1044 -18.87 -22.84 25.93
C GLY A 1044 -18.06 -23.43 27.10
N THR A 1045 -17.10 -24.32 26.83
CA THR A 1045 -16.18 -24.85 27.84
C THR A 1045 -15.34 -23.71 28.42
N ARG A 1046 -15.31 -23.63 29.75
CA ARG A 1046 -14.51 -22.66 30.50
C ARG A 1046 -13.37 -23.36 31.22
N THR A 1047 -12.14 -22.95 30.93
CA THR A 1047 -10.92 -23.48 31.54
C THR A 1047 -10.18 -22.37 32.27
N VAL A 1048 -9.72 -22.64 33.49
CA VAL A 1048 -8.93 -21.68 34.30
C VAL A 1048 -7.52 -22.25 34.46
N VAL A 1049 -6.52 -21.41 34.18
CA VAL A 1049 -5.10 -21.76 34.30
C VAL A 1049 -4.45 -20.74 35.22
N ASP A 1050 -3.87 -21.21 36.33
CA ASP A 1050 -3.04 -20.36 37.19
C ASP A 1050 -1.64 -20.22 36.57
N GLY A 1051 -1.13 -18.99 36.53
CA GLY A 1051 0.13 -18.63 35.88
C GLY A 1051 -0.03 -18.01 34.48
N PRO A 1052 1.06 -17.84 33.72
CA PRO A 1052 1.08 -17.06 32.47
C PRO A 1052 1.03 -17.88 31.17
N VAL A 1053 0.93 -19.21 31.25
CA VAL A 1053 1.15 -20.11 30.10
C VAL A 1053 -0.07 -20.99 29.83
N LEU A 1054 -0.51 -21.02 28.57
CA LEU A 1054 -1.39 -22.06 28.03
C LEU A 1054 -0.51 -23.08 27.29
N ALA A 1055 -0.64 -24.37 27.61
CA ALA A 1055 0.21 -25.43 27.04
C ALA A 1055 -0.60 -26.43 26.22
N GLY A 1056 0.07 -27.04 25.24
CA GLY A 1056 -0.43 -28.15 24.44
C GLY A 1056 -1.77 -27.84 23.76
N PRO A 1057 -2.83 -28.65 23.98
CA PRO A 1057 -4.12 -28.50 23.31
C PRO A 1057 -4.74 -27.10 23.44
N LEU A 1058 -4.55 -26.41 24.58
CA LEU A 1058 -5.11 -25.05 24.76
C LEU A 1058 -4.39 -24.02 23.89
N ALA A 1059 -3.06 -24.13 23.72
CA ALA A 1059 -2.32 -23.25 22.83
C ALA A 1059 -2.73 -23.50 21.36
N GLU A 1060 -2.92 -24.76 20.97
CA GLU A 1060 -3.39 -25.15 19.64
C GLU A 1060 -4.84 -24.68 19.38
N ALA A 1061 -5.72 -24.77 20.38
CA ALA A 1061 -7.10 -24.29 20.30
C ALA A 1061 -7.15 -22.77 20.06
N VAL A 1062 -6.29 -21.99 20.74
CA VAL A 1062 -6.19 -20.54 20.47
C VAL A 1062 -5.68 -20.30 19.05
N ARG A 1063 -4.57 -20.96 18.66
CA ARG A 1063 -3.96 -20.79 17.33
C ARG A 1063 -4.90 -21.16 16.17
N SER A 1064 -5.75 -22.17 16.37
CA SER A 1064 -6.73 -22.64 15.38
C SER A 1064 -8.06 -21.88 15.41
N GLY A 1065 -8.20 -20.85 16.25
CA GLY A 1065 -9.40 -20.02 16.35
C GLY A 1065 -10.58 -20.68 17.07
N GLN A 1066 -10.35 -21.78 17.81
CA GLN A 1066 -11.38 -22.49 18.57
C GLN A 1066 -11.69 -21.81 19.92
N VAL A 1067 -10.89 -20.83 20.34
CA VAL A 1067 -11.10 -20.04 21.55
C VAL A 1067 -11.80 -18.74 21.22
N GLN A 1068 -12.95 -18.49 21.86
CA GLN A 1068 -13.72 -17.26 21.70
C GLN A 1068 -13.11 -16.11 22.51
N ARG A 1069 -12.77 -16.35 23.78
CA ARG A 1069 -12.33 -15.30 24.71
C ARG A 1069 -11.25 -15.80 25.66
N ILE A 1070 -10.31 -14.92 25.99
CA ILE A 1070 -9.34 -15.10 27.06
C ILE A 1070 -9.39 -13.87 27.98
N GLU A 1071 -9.63 -14.10 29.27
CA GLU A 1071 -9.49 -13.07 30.30
C GLU A 1071 -8.20 -13.29 31.09
N ILE A 1072 -7.39 -12.25 31.24
CA ILE A 1072 -6.05 -12.31 31.82
C ILE A 1072 -6.00 -11.40 33.04
N GLU A 1073 -5.91 -11.98 34.23
CA GLU A 1073 -5.79 -11.25 35.49
C GLU A 1073 -4.33 -10.84 35.72
N LEU A 1074 -4.10 -9.54 35.91
CA LEU A 1074 -2.80 -8.94 36.19
C LEU A 1074 -2.71 -8.52 37.67
N GLY A 1075 -1.58 -8.81 38.34
CA GLY A 1075 -1.41 -8.52 39.77
C GLY A 1075 0.02 -8.40 40.27
#